data_AF-A0A653IYL4-F1
#
_entry.id   AF-A0A653IYL4-F1
#
_cell.length_a   1.000
_cell.length_b   1.000
_cell.length_c   1.000
_cell.angle_alpha   90.00
_cell.angle_beta   90.00
_cell.angle_gamma   90.00
#
_symmetry.space_group_name_H-M   'P 1'
#
loop_
_entity.id
_entity.type
_entity.pdbx_description
1 polymer ?
#
loop_
_entity_poly.entity_id
_entity_poly.type
_entity_poly.pdbx_seq_one_letter_code
_entity_poly.pdbx_strand_id
1 'polypeptide(L)'
;MPTSLFSNVVPTKLFHVAVGSGAGNGSATRPFHSIQEAVNAATPGTAIMVHAGTYIESVKIPWNRSGASDAPIWLVSADGAQKANIIAEDPSKPVIQGLGVDNYIIRDFKLSSGYDGIQFSQSGRDFTRTVDNVLIRNNVIMDVAHDGIKVGQANNVQVLDNRISDVGSEEGIDFVAVTNAVIAHNEIFDVGGSSAAIFAKGGSTNIRIEGNYIHDVRGDGISAGGNTTASSFKPGYKGYEAKNVDIIGNKIEDVGKRPVSVRGATDVDVTGNSLEGSVKYGNAVYVTTGSPGSTKPSYSKDVVVTDNVLSSIDAVLKIDSGNNNSIAQSGNQTGVWKHIVGPLASEIPLWGSAPASPTPTPTPTPTPKPTPAPVPVPQPPTGPTPTPSPAPDHSSAPPTSLARDSAPSLSTILGTSAKDVLVGTSLADRIDGLSREDVMSGGKGDDTYVVSGYKDVLSEAKNGGVDTVELFDTRYFLSDNVENLIIKTAEGAAAIGNVSDNKLTGGNGSDVIIGGAGQDVLTGGAGADLFIIGQHDGSDTIRDLNADDRVALSGVQFSTFQELKASFTQVGANAVLDMGNDQILTLYNTTVASLTPKQFLFDNLQALAQASAGWANDVGGATKQADWMTGSAGNDRIDGGAGADIMSGGAGSDTYVVDDVRDVINEYAKGGIDTVEVTARSFELSAGVENAVIKNSSGVEIEGNADANRITGGDGADWIVGGGGNDVLTGGGGKDVFAFSGLDDGIDVIKDFARGQDKLDFRALFDKISGGSIAVQSSSVGLNVYFDHAGQHDLIAALMGITAISNADYLI
;
A
#
# COMPACT_ATOMS: atom_id res chain seq x y z
N MET A 1 10.65 11.19 -10.56
CA MET A 1 10.84 11.20 -9.10
C MET A 1 12.29 10.91 -8.78
N PRO A 2 12.84 11.31 -7.61
CA PRO A 2 14.15 10.79 -7.21
C PRO A 2 14.04 9.26 -7.12
N THR A 3 14.89 8.57 -7.88
CA THR A 3 15.13 7.12 -7.80
C THR A 3 15.25 6.69 -6.34
N SER A 4 14.82 5.48 -5.97
CA SER A 4 15.06 4.89 -4.65
C SER A 4 16.49 5.20 -4.19
N LEU A 5 16.61 6.06 -3.19
CA LEU A 5 17.90 6.58 -2.78
C LEU A 5 18.69 5.38 -2.25
N PHE A 6 19.86 5.12 -2.85
CA PHE A 6 20.76 4.06 -2.40
C PHE A 6 20.28 2.60 -2.59
N SER A 7 19.32 2.30 -3.49
CA SER A 7 18.76 0.94 -3.66
C SER A 7 19.77 -0.16 -4.04
N ASN A 8 20.92 0.19 -4.61
CA ASN A 8 21.92 -0.77 -5.11
C ASN A 8 23.31 -0.61 -4.47
N VAL A 9 23.42 0.12 -3.35
CA VAL A 9 24.72 0.35 -2.69
C VAL A 9 24.85 -0.49 -1.42
N VAL A 10 25.99 -1.16 -1.27
CA VAL A 10 26.34 -1.96 -0.10
C VAL A 10 27.47 -1.32 0.69
N PRO A 11 27.50 -1.44 2.02
CA PRO A 11 28.62 -0.97 2.82
C PRO A 11 29.93 -1.65 2.44
N THR A 12 31.01 -0.88 2.34
CA THR A 12 32.37 -1.42 2.13
C THR A 12 33.14 -1.58 3.44
N LYS A 13 32.60 -1.03 4.54
CA LYS A 13 33.23 -1.04 5.85
C LYS A 13 32.17 -1.06 6.96
N LEU A 14 32.42 -1.85 8.01
CA LEU A 14 31.56 -1.90 9.19
C LEU A 14 32.27 -1.31 10.40
N PHE A 15 31.56 -0.46 11.14
CA PHE A 15 31.91 -0.02 12.48
C PHE A 15 30.86 -0.49 13.46
N HIS A 16 31.29 -1.16 14.52
CA HIS A 16 30.41 -1.61 15.59
C HIS A 16 30.45 -0.60 16.74
N VAL A 17 29.27 -0.25 17.26
CA VAL A 17 29.09 0.58 18.45
C VAL A 17 28.30 -0.22 19.48
N ALA A 18 28.82 -0.31 20.71
CA ALA A 18 28.14 -1.00 21.80
C ALA A 18 28.41 -0.31 23.14
N VAL A 19 27.40 -0.29 24.01
CA VAL A 19 27.52 0.27 25.37
C VAL A 19 28.69 -0.41 26.10
N GLY A 20 29.59 0.39 26.67
CA GLY A 20 30.78 -0.13 27.33
C GLY A 20 31.74 0.96 27.79
N SER A 21 32.98 0.56 28.12
CA SER A 21 34.04 1.48 28.55
C SER A 21 35.40 1.02 28.02
N GLY A 22 36.31 1.97 27.77
CA GLY A 22 37.65 1.70 27.25
C GLY A 22 37.87 2.29 25.86
N ALA A 23 38.97 1.90 25.20
CA ALA A 23 39.30 2.36 23.85
C ALA A 23 38.83 1.33 22.79
N GLY A 24 37.74 1.67 22.11
CA GLY A 24 37.24 0.96 20.93
C GLY A 24 38.01 1.30 19.66
N ASN A 25 38.01 0.40 18.68
CA ASN A 25 38.53 0.67 17.34
C ASN A 25 37.49 0.45 16.22
N GLY A 26 36.23 0.20 16.59
CA GLY A 26 35.12 -0.03 15.66
C GLY A 26 35.03 -1.45 15.10
N SER A 27 35.94 -2.37 15.45
CA SER A 27 35.79 -3.78 15.07
C SER A 27 34.73 -4.48 15.94
N ALA A 28 34.13 -5.57 15.45
CA ALA A 28 33.16 -6.36 16.23
C ALA A 28 33.71 -6.81 17.59
N THR A 29 35.01 -7.13 17.68
CA THR A 29 35.67 -7.56 18.93
C THR A 29 36.04 -6.41 19.86
N ARG A 30 36.08 -5.18 19.35
CA ARG A 30 36.46 -3.96 20.07
C ARG A 30 35.64 -2.78 19.55
N PRO A 31 34.31 -2.79 19.78
CA PRO A 31 33.42 -1.77 19.25
C PRO A 31 33.77 -0.39 19.81
N PHE A 32 33.38 0.67 19.09
CA PHE A 32 33.31 2.00 19.69
C PHE A 32 32.30 2.00 20.86
N HIS A 33 32.51 2.88 21.83
CA HIS A 33 31.62 2.98 22.99
C HIS A 33 30.74 4.23 22.97
N SER A 34 30.90 5.07 21.95
CA SER A 34 29.96 6.13 21.61
C SER A 34 29.68 6.17 20.11
N ILE A 35 28.49 6.62 19.75
CA ILE A 35 28.10 6.84 18.35
C ILE A 35 28.92 8.00 17.79
N GLN A 36 29.19 9.02 18.60
CA GLN A 36 30.01 10.16 18.21
C GLN A 36 31.45 9.76 17.79
N GLU A 37 32.08 8.80 18.47
CA GLU A 37 33.40 8.27 18.08
C GLU A 37 33.36 7.61 16.70
N ALA A 38 32.35 6.77 16.45
CA ALA A 38 32.18 6.09 15.18
C ALA A 38 31.95 7.07 14.03
N VAL A 39 31.09 8.07 14.23
CA VAL A 39 30.81 9.14 13.25
C VAL A 39 32.07 9.98 12.97
N ASN A 40 32.87 10.27 14.00
CA ASN A 40 34.14 11.00 13.82
C ASN A 40 35.16 10.22 12.97
N ALA A 41 35.11 8.88 13.01
CA ALA A 41 36.01 7.99 12.27
C ALA A 41 35.49 7.59 10.88
N ALA A 42 34.20 7.83 10.59
CA ALA A 42 33.55 7.35 9.38
C ALA A 42 34.11 7.98 8.09
N THR A 43 34.10 7.18 7.03
CA THR A 43 34.45 7.56 5.65
C THR A 43 33.36 7.05 4.70
N PRO A 44 33.25 7.54 3.45
CA PRO A 44 32.30 7.00 2.47
C PRO A 44 32.34 5.46 2.42
N GLY A 45 31.18 4.82 2.37
CA GLY A 45 31.06 3.36 2.38
C GLY A 45 30.97 2.73 3.79
N THR A 46 31.04 3.51 4.86
CA THR A 46 30.99 2.99 6.25
C THR A 46 29.55 2.81 6.72
N ALA A 47 29.20 1.59 7.16
CA ALA A 47 28.02 1.37 8.00
C ALA A 47 28.40 1.32 9.48
N ILE A 48 27.78 2.20 10.26
CA ILE A 48 27.89 2.29 11.70
C ILE A 48 26.73 1.47 12.30
N MET A 49 27.08 0.25 12.70
CA MET A 49 26.22 -0.75 13.30
C MET A 49 26.12 -0.49 14.81
N VAL A 50 25.03 0.16 15.24
CA VAL A 50 24.78 0.48 16.64
C VAL A 50 23.98 -0.64 17.28
N HIS A 51 24.64 -1.41 18.14
CA HIS A 51 24.03 -2.54 18.84
C HIS A 51 23.01 -2.10 19.89
N ALA A 52 22.14 -3.03 20.28
CA ALA A 52 21.09 -2.83 21.26
C ALA A 52 21.62 -2.20 22.55
N GLY A 53 20.91 -1.20 23.06
CA GLY A 53 21.31 -0.48 24.26
C GLY A 53 20.79 0.95 24.30
N THR A 54 21.03 1.60 25.43
CA THR A 54 20.72 3.02 25.62
C THR A 54 22.00 3.84 25.53
N TYR A 55 22.01 4.82 24.63
CA TYR A 55 23.09 5.76 24.39
C TYR A 55 22.62 7.15 24.81
N ILE A 56 23.36 7.80 25.71
CA ILE A 56 23.05 9.16 26.17
C ILE A 56 24.03 10.09 25.46
N GLU A 57 23.64 10.59 24.30
CA GLU A 57 24.49 11.34 23.38
C GLU A 57 23.66 12.30 22.52
N SER A 58 24.20 13.48 22.22
CA SER A 58 23.70 14.34 21.14
C SER A 58 24.64 14.23 19.94
N VAL A 59 24.32 13.35 19.00
CA VAL A 59 25.22 12.95 17.91
C VAL A 59 25.35 14.07 16.88
N LYS A 60 26.55 14.62 16.75
CA LYS A 60 26.86 15.67 15.79
C LYS A 60 27.78 15.14 14.70
N ILE A 61 27.26 15.06 13.48
CA ILE A 61 28.04 14.69 12.30
C ILE A 61 28.94 15.87 11.92
N PRO A 62 30.27 15.70 11.91
CA PRO A 62 31.18 16.75 11.50
C PRO A 62 30.96 17.12 10.03
N TRP A 63 30.98 18.41 9.71
CA TRP A 63 30.78 18.95 8.36
C TRP A 63 31.66 18.35 7.25
N ASN A 64 32.79 17.72 7.60
CA ASN A 64 33.73 17.07 6.70
C ASN A 64 33.60 15.53 6.72
N ARG A 65 32.45 15.02 7.17
CA ARG A 65 32.07 13.62 7.16
C ARG A 65 30.82 13.51 6.31
N SER A 66 31.01 13.28 5.02
CA SER A 66 29.95 12.99 4.07
C SER A 66 30.24 11.66 3.41
N GLY A 67 29.20 10.94 3.03
CA GLY A 67 29.35 9.80 2.14
C GLY A 67 29.57 10.27 0.69
N ALA A 68 29.52 9.32 -0.23
CA ALA A 68 29.41 9.56 -1.67
C ALA A 68 28.07 9.00 -2.19
N SER A 69 27.63 9.44 -3.37
CA SER A 69 26.37 8.98 -3.97
C SER A 69 26.31 7.47 -4.22
N ASP A 70 27.47 6.84 -4.43
CA ASP A 70 27.67 5.40 -4.61
C ASP A 70 28.23 4.70 -3.34
N ALA A 71 28.50 5.45 -2.28
CA ALA A 71 29.06 4.95 -1.03
C ALA A 71 28.62 5.84 0.15
N PRO A 72 27.33 5.80 0.53
CA PRO A 72 26.82 6.61 1.63
C PRO A 72 27.47 6.20 2.96
N ILE A 73 27.14 6.92 4.02
CA ILE A 73 27.41 6.48 5.39
C ILE A 73 26.08 6.03 5.99
N TRP A 74 26.05 4.80 6.48
CA TRP A 74 24.88 4.26 7.17
C TRP A 74 25.05 4.43 8.67
N LEU A 75 24.00 4.90 9.32
CA LEU A 75 23.81 4.84 10.76
C LEU A 75 22.57 3.97 11.00
N VAL A 76 22.76 2.82 11.64
CA VAL A 76 21.74 1.75 11.70
C VAL A 76 21.68 1.13 13.08
N SER A 77 20.47 0.85 13.59
CA SER A 77 20.30 -0.05 14.73
C SER A 77 20.53 -1.51 14.28
N ALA A 78 21.59 -2.13 14.79
CA ALA A 78 22.14 -3.36 14.22
C ALA A 78 21.42 -4.65 14.64
N ASP A 79 20.78 -4.65 15.81
CA ASP A 79 20.22 -5.85 16.44
C ASP A 79 18.69 -5.93 16.30
N GLY A 80 18.15 -5.28 15.27
CA GLY A 80 16.72 -5.17 15.01
C GLY A 80 16.17 -3.77 15.28
N ALA A 81 14.98 -3.53 14.73
CA ALA A 81 14.35 -2.22 14.75
C ALA A 81 14.15 -1.69 16.18
N GLN A 82 14.57 -0.44 16.38
CA GLN A 82 14.45 0.35 17.61
C GLN A 82 15.13 -0.26 18.85
N LYS A 83 16.05 -1.22 18.68
CA LYS A 83 16.83 -1.80 19.80
C LYS A 83 17.93 -0.86 20.30
N ALA A 84 18.44 0.02 19.46
CA ALA A 84 19.32 1.11 19.87
C ALA A 84 18.47 2.36 20.19
N ASN A 85 18.51 2.76 21.45
CA ASN A 85 17.80 3.92 21.98
C ASN A 85 18.78 5.06 22.23
N ILE A 86 18.63 6.18 21.53
CA ILE A 86 19.47 7.37 21.68
C ILE A 86 18.67 8.45 22.39
N ILE A 87 19.13 8.83 23.58
CA ILE A 87 18.56 9.91 24.37
C ILE A 87 19.53 11.09 24.26
N ALA A 88 19.05 12.26 23.84
CA ALA A 88 19.90 13.45 23.78
C ALA A 88 20.51 13.74 25.16
N GLU A 89 21.83 13.92 25.21
CA GLU A 89 22.52 14.33 26.43
C GLU A 89 22.25 15.80 26.77
N ASP A 90 22.06 16.62 25.73
CA ASP A 90 21.72 18.04 25.81
C ASP A 90 20.36 18.26 25.12
N PRO A 91 19.27 18.48 25.87
CA PRO A 91 17.93 18.68 25.31
C PRO A 91 17.80 19.99 24.52
N SER A 92 18.83 20.86 24.52
CA SER A 92 18.92 22.04 23.65
C SER A 92 19.53 21.74 22.27
N LYS A 93 19.83 20.47 21.97
CA LYS A 93 20.42 19.99 20.72
C LYS A 93 19.55 18.92 20.08
N PRO A 94 19.60 18.76 18.75
CA PRO A 94 19.01 17.59 18.11
C PRO A 94 19.63 16.29 18.62
N VAL A 95 18.87 15.19 18.59
CA VAL A 95 19.41 13.85 18.91
C VAL A 95 20.47 13.46 17.88
N ILE A 96 20.18 13.65 16.59
CA ILE A 96 21.15 13.50 15.48
C ILE A 96 21.17 14.78 14.66
N GLN A 97 22.35 15.37 14.49
CA GLN A 97 22.54 16.60 13.72
C GLN A 97 23.60 16.44 12.62
N GLY A 98 23.18 16.68 11.36
CA GLY A 98 24.03 16.81 10.19
C GLY A 98 23.99 18.22 9.61
N LEU A 99 25.08 19.00 9.73
CA LEU A 99 25.15 20.35 9.18
C LEU A 99 26.12 20.44 7.99
N GLY A 100 25.56 20.54 6.78
CA GLY A 100 26.30 20.59 5.52
C GLY A 100 26.99 19.27 5.18
N VAL A 101 26.34 18.15 5.47
CA VAL A 101 26.84 16.80 5.24
C VAL A 101 25.91 16.02 4.34
N ASP A 102 26.48 15.33 3.36
CA ASP A 102 25.74 14.68 2.27
C ASP A 102 25.85 13.15 2.34
N ASN A 103 24.94 12.46 1.65
CA ASN A 103 24.95 11.01 1.44
C ASN A 103 24.87 10.18 2.73
N TYR A 104 23.76 10.31 3.44
CA TYR A 104 23.51 9.61 4.71
C TYR A 104 22.25 8.76 4.69
N ILE A 105 22.32 7.63 5.37
CA ILE A 105 21.19 6.77 5.69
C ILE A 105 21.09 6.68 7.21
N ILE A 106 19.93 7.02 7.78
CA ILE A 106 19.63 6.91 9.20
C ILE A 106 18.39 6.06 9.36
N ARG A 107 18.53 4.89 9.99
CA ARG A 107 17.41 3.97 10.12
C ARG A 107 17.37 3.14 11.39
N ASP A 108 16.15 2.74 11.72
CA ASP A 108 15.84 1.72 12.73
C ASP A 108 16.10 2.16 14.19
N PHE A 109 16.22 3.46 14.49
CA PHE A 109 16.48 3.93 15.87
C PHE A 109 15.24 4.27 16.66
N LYS A 110 15.36 4.22 17.99
CA LYS A 110 14.53 5.00 18.91
C LYS A 110 15.28 6.25 19.36
N LEU A 111 14.69 7.43 19.22
CA LEU A 111 15.30 8.74 19.49
C LEU A 111 14.40 9.56 20.44
N SER A 112 14.97 10.18 21.47
CA SER A 112 14.18 11.01 22.37
C SER A 112 14.92 12.16 23.06
N SER A 113 14.13 13.08 23.66
CA SER A 113 14.60 14.13 24.57
C SER A 113 15.49 15.22 23.95
N GLY A 114 15.58 15.26 22.63
CA GLY A 114 16.30 16.30 21.90
C GLY A 114 15.48 17.57 21.72
N TYR A 115 16.16 18.63 21.28
CA TYR A 115 15.48 19.83 20.76
C TYR A 115 14.73 19.49 19.48
N ASP A 116 15.44 18.95 18.49
CA ASP A 116 14.84 18.24 17.36
C ASP A 116 15.15 16.74 17.49
N GLY A 117 14.39 15.86 16.85
CA GLY A 117 14.76 14.44 16.73
C GLY A 117 15.97 14.29 15.81
N ILE A 118 15.76 14.52 14.52
CA ILE A 118 16.81 14.49 13.49
C ILE A 118 16.85 15.83 12.76
N GLN A 119 18.04 16.40 12.61
CA GLN A 119 18.23 17.66 11.89
C GLN A 119 19.30 17.53 10.80
N PHE A 120 18.91 17.76 9.55
CA PHE A 120 19.83 17.94 8.42
C PHE A 120 19.64 19.31 7.79
N SER A 121 20.66 20.15 7.81
CA SER A 121 20.57 21.43 7.12
C SER A 121 21.91 21.92 6.62
N GLN A 122 21.91 22.90 5.72
CA GLN A 122 23.17 23.52 5.29
C GLN A 122 24.01 23.99 6.50
N SER A 123 25.32 24.02 6.34
CA SER A 123 26.19 24.48 7.43
C SER A 123 26.02 25.99 7.64
N GLY A 124 26.00 26.46 8.90
CA GLY A 124 26.08 27.90 9.22
C GLY A 124 27.40 28.59 8.81
N ARG A 125 28.20 27.96 7.95
CA ARG A 125 29.50 28.44 7.44
C ARG A 125 29.55 28.59 5.92
N ASP A 126 28.71 27.87 5.18
CA ASP A 126 28.65 27.93 3.72
C ASP A 126 27.19 27.89 3.28
N PHE A 127 26.69 29.06 2.89
CA PHE A 127 25.32 29.31 2.45
C PHE A 127 25.17 29.14 0.93
N THR A 128 26.15 28.53 0.23
CA THR A 128 26.16 28.45 -1.24
C THR A 128 25.78 27.07 -1.78
N ARG A 129 25.81 26.03 -0.94
CA ARG A 129 25.52 24.64 -1.30
C ARG A 129 24.41 24.04 -0.43
N THR A 130 23.64 23.13 -1.01
CA THR A 130 22.60 22.34 -0.33
C THR A 130 23.20 21.13 0.37
N VAL A 131 22.42 20.50 1.26
CA VAL A 131 22.64 19.12 1.71
C VAL A 131 22.05 18.16 0.68
N ASP A 132 22.80 17.18 0.21
CA ASP A 132 22.35 16.23 -0.82
C ASP A 132 22.21 14.79 -0.29
N ASN A 133 21.20 14.07 -0.77
CA ASN A 133 21.03 12.62 -0.63
C ASN A 133 20.95 12.15 0.84
N VAL A 134 19.81 12.36 1.48
CA VAL A 134 19.57 11.92 2.88
C VAL A 134 18.34 11.02 2.94
N LEU A 135 18.50 9.81 3.50
CA LEU A 135 17.41 8.88 3.79
C LEU A 135 17.24 8.75 5.32
N ILE A 136 16.03 9.02 5.80
CA ILE A 136 15.61 8.84 7.20
C ILE A 136 14.46 7.84 7.19
N ARG A 137 14.69 6.63 7.70
CA ARG A 137 13.73 5.53 7.56
C ARG A 137 13.49 4.73 8.84
N ASN A 138 12.24 4.35 9.12
CA ASN A 138 11.91 3.40 10.19
C ASN A 138 12.45 3.81 11.58
N ASN A 139 12.40 5.09 11.93
CA ASN A 139 12.80 5.57 13.25
C ASN A 139 11.56 5.84 14.12
N VAL A 140 11.67 5.63 15.43
CA VAL A 140 10.71 6.12 16.43
C VAL A 140 11.31 7.35 17.10
N ILE A 141 10.68 8.50 16.92
CA ILE A 141 11.10 9.81 17.44
C ILE A 141 10.01 10.31 18.38
N MET A 142 10.37 10.54 19.65
CA MET A 142 9.38 10.91 20.67
C MET A 142 9.98 11.86 21.71
N ASP A 143 9.13 12.58 22.43
CA ASP A 143 9.51 13.49 23.51
C ASP A 143 10.55 14.55 23.07
N VAL A 144 10.33 15.22 21.94
CA VAL A 144 11.23 16.26 21.43
C VAL A 144 10.66 17.65 21.68
N ALA A 145 11.51 18.63 21.98
CA ALA A 145 11.04 19.95 22.38
C ALA A 145 10.48 20.80 21.23
N HIS A 146 10.96 20.58 20.00
CA HIS A 146 10.73 21.43 18.84
C HIS A 146 10.24 20.64 17.62
N ASP A 147 11.11 20.24 16.68
CA ASP A 147 10.70 19.49 15.49
C ASP A 147 11.01 17.99 15.63
N GLY A 148 10.15 17.11 15.12
CA GLY A 148 10.48 15.69 15.00
C GLY A 148 11.66 15.49 14.05
N ILE A 149 11.49 15.93 12.80
CA ILE A 149 12.52 15.93 11.77
C ILE A 149 12.59 17.32 11.14
N LYS A 150 13.77 17.91 11.12
CA LYS A 150 14.03 19.19 10.46
C LYS A 150 15.00 19.02 9.30
N VAL A 151 14.55 19.36 8.09
CA VAL A 151 15.40 19.38 6.90
C VAL A 151 15.39 20.76 6.24
N GLY A 152 16.57 21.34 6.07
CA GLY A 152 16.73 22.72 5.61
C GLY A 152 17.76 22.89 4.50
N GLN A 153 17.38 23.49 3.36
CA GLN A 153 18.28 23.74 2.23
C GLN A 153 18.94 22.44 1.73
N ALA A 154 18.08 21.49 1.37
CA ALA A 154 18.49 20.16 0.98
C ALA A 154 17.92 19.77 -0.38
N ASN A 155 18.51 18.75 -0.99
CA ASN A 155 18.06 18.18 -2.24
C ASN A 155 18.14 16.64 -2.17
N ASN A 156 17.17 15.96 -2.77
CA ASN A 156 17.09 14.51 -2.80
C ASN A 156 17.00 13.89 -1.40
N VAL A 157 15.88 14.13 -0.72
CA VAL A 157 15.65 13.71 0.68
C VAL A 157 14.46 12.75 0.74
N GLN A 158 14.60 11.66 1.49
CA GLN A 158 13.52 10.69 1.70
C GLN A 158 13.29 10.49 3.20
N VAL A 159 12.06 10.67 3.65
CA VAL A 159 11.60 10.47 5.04
C VAL A 159 10.48 9.43 5.01
N LEU A 160 10.81 8.19 5.34
CA LEU A 160 9.97 7.02 5.07
C LEU A 160 9.70 6.21 6.35
N ASP A 161 8.48 5.72 6.55
CA ASP A 161 8.15 4.73 7.59
C ASP A 161 8.51 5.14 9.03
N ASN A 162 8.63 6.44 9.36
CA ASN A 162 9.02 6.88 10.70
C ASN A 162 7.80 7.09 11.58
N ARG A 163 7.93 6.86 12.89
CA ARG A 163 6.94 7.18 13.91
C ARG A 163 7.37 8.36 14.76
N ILE A 164 6.60 9.44 14.75
CA ILE A 164 6.93 10.74 15.33
C ILE A 164 5.79 11.13 16.29
N SER A 165 6.11 11.28 17.58
CA SER A 165 5.12 11.61 18.61
C SER A 165 5.64 12.61 19.63
N ASP A 166 4.74 13.15 20.45
CA ASP A 166 5.07 13.98 21.61
C ASP A 166 6.00 15.16 21.24
N VAL A 167 5.65 15.83 20.14
CA VAL A 167 6.43 16.94 19.58
C VAL A 167 5.99 18.24 20.24
N GLY A 168 6.92 18.94 20.89
CA GLY A 168 6.63 20.08 21.75
C GLY A 168 5.99 21.29 21.07
N SER A 169 6.81 22.16 20.45
CA SER A 169 6.36 23.50 20.07
C SER A 169 6.16 23.78 18.58
N GLU A 170 6.64 22.93 17.66
CA GLU A 170 6.58 23.21 16.21
C GLU A 170 6.05 22.03 15.37
N GLU A 171 6.85 21.49 14.45
CA GLU A 171 6.38 20.60 13.39
C GLU A 171 6.85 19.15 13.58
N GLY A 172 6.02 18.18 13.19
CA GLY A 172 6.48 16.79 13.10
C GLY A 172 7.62 16.66 12.10
N ILE A 173 7.41 17.17 10.89
CA ILE A 173 8.40 17.25 9.81
C ILE A 173 8.44 18.67 9.24
N ASP A 174 9.56 19.37 9.42
CA ASP A 174 9.81 20.72 8.91
C ASP A 174 10.77 20.70 7.70
N PHE A 175 10.23 20.92 6.50
CA PHE A 175 11.00 21.05 5.26
C PHE A 175 11.10 22.52 4.85
N VAL A 176 12.29 23.08 4.97
CA VAL A 176 12.58 24.47 4.58
C VAL A 176 13.52 24.49 3.40
N ALA A 177 13.10 25.02 2.25
CA ALA A 177 13.96 25.11 1.06
C ALA A 177 14.50 23.73 0.61
N VAL A 178 13.64 22.71 0.61
CA VAL A 178 14.00 21.34 0.21
C VAL A 178 13.60 21.09 -1.25
N THR A 179 14.40 20.39 -2.03
CA THR A 179 14.06 20.07 -3.42
C THR A 179 14.13 18.57 -3.70
N ASN A 180 13.23 18.06 -4.53
CA ASN A 180 13.16 16.64 -4.89
C ASN A 180 13.11 15.74 -3.66
N ALA A 181 11.98 15.72 -2.95
CA ALA A 181 11.88 14.95 -1.71
C ALA A 181 10.57 14.18 -1.58
N VAL A 182 10.63 13.11 -0.79
CA VAL A 182 9.49 12.24 -0.49
C VAL A 182 9.34 12.14 1.03
N ILE A 183 8.11 12.34 1.50
CA ILE A 183 7.66 12.08 2.86
C ILE A 183 6.55 11.04 2.74
N ALA A 184 6.84 9.78 3.06
CA ALA A 184 5.89 8.69 2.83
C ALA A 184 5.75 7.71 4.00
N HIS A 185 4.54 7.20 4.18
CA HIS A 185 4.21 6.14 5.16
C HIS A 185 4.63 6.46 6.60
N ASN A 186 4.68 7.75 6.96
CA ASN A 186 5.07 8.13 8.30
C ASN A 186 3.87 8.14 9.24
N GLU A 187 4.20 7.85 10.49
CA GLU A 187 3.41 8.10 11.66
C GLU A 187 3.69 9.46 12.31
N ILE A 188 2.71 10.36 12.44
CA ILE A 188 2.87 11.69 13.07
C ILE A 188 1.67 12.06 13.96
N PHE A 189 1.85 12.01 15.28
CA PHE A 189 0.82 12.37 16.26
C PHE A 189 1.32 13.17 17.46
N ASP A 190 0.40 13.62 18.30
CA ASP A 190 0.68 14.39 19.53
C ASP A 190 1.62 15.59 19.25
N VAL A 191 1.33 16.33 18.18
CA VAL A 191 2.09 17.51 17.78
C VAL A 191 1.50 18.75 18.46
N GLY A 192 2.16 19.21 19.52
CA GLY A 192 1.74 20.33 20.37
C GLY A 192 1.92 21.72 19.76
N GLY A 193 2.67 21.81 18.64
CA GLY A 193 2.92 23.03 17.92
C GLY A 193 1.69 23.56 17.18
N SER A 194 1.65 24.89 16.98
CA SER A 194 0.52 25.52 16.29
C SER A 194 0.67 25.56 14.77
N SER A 195 1.75 25.01 14.24
CA SER A 195 2.12 25.13 12.82
C SER A 195 1.44 24.05 11.97
N ALA A 196 2.13 22.96 11.68
CA ALA A 196 1.58 21.78 10.99
C ALA A 196 2.30 20.49 11.41
N ALA A 197 1.70 19.32 11.19
CA ALA A 197 2.39 18.04 11.36
C ALA A 197 3.50 17.88 10.31
N ILE A 198 3.18 18.16 9.04
CA ILE A 198 4.15 18.23 7.94
C ILE A 198 4.11 19.63 7.34
N PHE A 199 5.27 20.27 7.17
CA PHE A 199 5.36 21.58 6.56
C PHE A 199 6.45 21.67 5.49
N ALA A 200 6.04 21.77 4.22
CA ALA A 200 6.92 22.13 3.11
C ALA A 200 6.89 23.65 2.85
N LYS A 201 7.91 24.38 3.31
CA LYS A 201 7.97 25.86 3.27
C LYS A 201 9.25 26.42 2.64
N GLY A 202 9.22 27.71 2.30
CA GLY A 202 10.43 28.48 2.03
C GLY A 202 11.21 28.14 0.76
N GLY A 203 10.54 27.90 -0.36
CA GLY A 203 11.18 27.55 -1.62
C GLY A 203 11.17 26.05 -1.91
N SER A 204 10.55 25.24 -1.06
CA SER A 204 10.53 23.79 -1.26
C SER A 204 9.84 23.43 -2.59
N THR A 205 10.48 22.59 -3.39
CA THR A 205 10.05 22.30 -4.77
C THR A 205 10.14 20.82 -5.12
N ASN A 206 9.17 20.26 -5.85
CA ASN A 206 9.10 18.83 -6.19
C ASN A 206 9.07 17.97 -4.93
N ILE A 207 8.01 18.15 -4.12
CA ILE A 207 7.83 17.43 -2.86
C ILE A 207 6.63 16.51 -2.99
N ARG A 208 6.80 15.23 -2.68
CA ARG A 208 5.70 14.28 -2.56
C ARG A 208 5.47 13.95 -1.09
N ILE A 209 4.22 14.08 -0.66
CA ILE A 209 3.75 13.76 0.68
C ILE A 209 2.65 12.73 0.51
N GLU A 210 2.96 11.45 0.74
CA GLU A 210 2.06 10.35 0.40
C GLU A 210 1.87 9.31 1.50
N GLY A 211 0.68 8.71 1.59
CA GLY A 211 0.43 7.56 2.48
C GLY A 211 0.75 7.83 3.96
N ASN A 212 0.81 9.09 4.39
CA ASN A 212 1.05 9.41 5.79
C ASN A 212 -0.28 9.38 6.54
N TYR A 213 -0.25 8.86 7.75
CA TYR A 213 -1.33 9.06 8.69
C TYR A 213 -0.98 10.33 9.53
N ILE A 214 -1.95 11.11 9.99
CA ILE A 214 -1.76 12.33 10.78
C ILE A 214 -2.92 12.43 11.76
N HIS A 215 -2.66 12.43 13.06
CA HIS A 215 -3.71 12.61 14.08
C HIS A 215 -3.22 13.28 15.36
N ASP A 216 -4.13 13.73 16.23
CA ASP A 216 -3.82 14.43 17.48
C ASP A 216 -2.87 15.63 17.30
N VAL A 217 -3.12 16.45 16.27
CA VAL A 217 -2.26 17.59 15.93
C VAL A 217 -2.93 18.89 16.30
N ARG A 218 -2.26 19.76 17.08
CA ARG A 218 -2.84 21.06 17.44
C ARG A 218 -2.89 22.07 16.27
N GLY A 219 -2.01 21.91 15.28
CA GLY A 219 -1.86 22.74 14.08
C GLY A 219 -2.70 22.28 12.89
N ASP A 220 -2.22 22.59 11.67
CA ASP A 220 -2.71 21.93 10.45
C ASP A 220 -2.13 20.50 10.34
N GLY A 221 -2.74 19.62 9.56
CA GLY A 221 -2.14 18.33 9.25
C GLY A 221 -0.92 18.52 8.33
N ILE A 222 -1.19 18.91 7.09
CA ILE A 222 -0.16 19.22 6.08
C ILE A 222 -0.27 20.69 5.67
N SER A 223 0.87 21.36 5.58
CA SER A 223 0.96 22.72 5.06
C SER A 223 2.00 22.82 3.93
N ALA A 224 1.59 23.40 2.81
CA ALA A 224 2.45 23.66 1.65
C ALA A 224 2.56 25.17 1.39
N GLY A 225 3.78 25.70 1.33
CA GLY A 225 4.06 27.12 1.13
C GLY A 225 4.39 27.85 2.43
N GLY A 226 3.96 29.10 2.56
CA GLY A 226 4.18 29.93 3.75
C GLY A 226 5.50 30.71 3.71
N ASN A 227 5.53 31.77 4.52
CA ASN A 227 6.66 32.71 4.59
C ASN A 227 7.75 32.20 5.53
N THR A 228 9.01 32.29 5.10
CA THR A 228 10.16 32.19 5.98
C THR A 228 11.13 33.35 5.71
N THR A 229 11.83 33.81 6.73
CA THR A 229 12.70 34.99 6.60
C THR A 229 13.94 34.67 5.76
N ALA A 230 14.07 35.35 4.62
CA ALA A 230 15.05 35.03 3.59
C ALA A 230 16.52 35.43 3.88
N SER A 231 16.83 35.94 5.07
CA SER A 231 18.16 36.48 5.39
C SER A 231 19.27 35.44 5.47
N SER A 232 18.92 34.15 5.43
CA SER A 232 19.84 33.02 5.68
C SER A 232 19.78 31.91 4.61
N PHE A 233 19.17 32.17 3.44
CA PHE A 233 19.12 31.20 2.32
C PHE A 233 20.19 31.48 1.27
N LYS A 234 20.52 30.44 0.48
CA LYS A 234 21.38 30.55 -0.70
C LYS A 234 20.94 31.71 -1.63
N PRO A 235 21.88 32.53 -2.15
CA PRO A 235 21.56 33.60 -3.09
C PRO A 235 20.69 33.11 -4.26
N GLY A 236 19.55 33.76 -4.49
CA GLY A 236 18.57 33.37 -5.51
C GLY A 236 17.33 32.64 -4.97
N TYR A 237 17.33 32.20 -3.70
CA TYR A 237 16.13 31.65 -3.07
C TYR A 237 15.04 32.71 -2.91
N LYS A 238 13.85 32.40 -3.41
CA LYS A 238 12.62 33.17 -3.15
C LYS A 238 11.96 32.54 -1.93
N GLY A 239 12.21 33.07 -0.73
CA GLY A 239 11.77 32.50 0.56
C GLY A 239 10.26 32.52 0.85
N TYR A 240 9.40 32.53 -0.18
CA TYR A 240 7.98 32.84 -0.03
C TYR A 240 7.01 31.85 -0.71
N GLU A 241 7.49 30.80 -1.39
CA GLU A 241 6.65 29.93 -2.22
C GLU A 241 7.12 28.46 -2.13
N ALA A 242 6.19 27.50 -2.09
CA ALA A 242 6.48 26.10 -2.40
C ALA A 242 5.93 25.79 -3.80
N LYS A 243 6.55 24.87 -4.54
CA LYS A 243 6.16 24.56 -5.91
C LYS A 243 6.13 23.06 -6.20
N ASN A 244 5.16 22.58 -6.99
CA ASN A 244 5.08 21.18 -7.42
C ASN A 244 5.08 20.27 -6.19
N VAL A 245 4.02 20.40 -5.40
CA VAL A 245 3.82 19.65 -4.15
C VAL A 245 2.63 18.72 -4.32
N ASP A 246 2.90 17.41 -4.30
CA ASP A 246 1.90 16.36 -4.36
C ASP A 246 1.53 15.95 -2.93
N ILE A 247 0.25 16.04 -2.56
CA ILE A 247 -0.31 15.59 -1.28
C ILE A 247 -1.34 14.50 -1.60
N ILE A 248 -0.93 13.23 -1.49
CA ILE A 248 -1.67 12.11 -2.07
C ILE A 248 -1.90 10.97 -1.07
N GLY A 249 -3.11 10.42 -0.98
CA GLY A 249 -3.32 9.17 -0.22
C GLY A 249 -3.09 9.28 1.29
N ASN A 250 -3.09 10.49 1.86
CA ASN A 250 -2.85 10.68 3.29
C ASN A 250 -4.17 10.54 4.07
N LYS A 251 -4.12 9.98 5.29
CA LYS A 251 -5.22 10.04 6.25
C LYS A 251 -4.93 11.08 7.31
N ILE A 252 -5.81 12.07 7.45
CA ILE A 252 -5.61 13.20 8.36
C ILE A 252 -6.87 13.39 9.20
N GLU A 253 -6.75 13.15 10.51
CA GLU A 253 -7.84 13.27 11.47
C GLU A 253 -7.43 13.98 12.75
N ASP A 254 -8.39 14.33 13.60
CA ASP A 254 -8.17 15.07 14.86
C ASP A 254 -7.11 16.19 14.81
N VAL A 255 -7.32 17.14 13.88
CA VAL A 255 -6.48 18.32 13.73
C VAL A 255 -7.14 19.57 14.34
N GLY A 256 -6.35 20.35 15.07
CA GLY A 256 -6.77 21.58 15.73
C GLY A 256 -7.03 22.74 14.77
N LYS A 257 -6.54 22.65 13.52
CA LYS A 257 -6.79 23.63 12.45
C LYS A 257 -7.42 23.02 11.20
N ARG A 258 -6.66 22.71 10.15
CA ARG A 258 -7.18 22.16 8.89
C ARG A 258 -6.34 20.96 8.47
N PRO A 259 -6.94 19.92 7.87
CA PRO A 259 -6.19 18.82 7.30
C PRO A 259 -5.10 19.27 6.33
N VAL A 260 -5.45 20.11 5.35
CA VAL A 260 -4.51 20.64 4.36
C VAL A 260 -4.58 22.15 4.26
N SER A 261 -3.42 22.82 4.28
CA SER A 261 -3.30 24.26 4.03
C SER A 261 -2.27 24.57 2.94
N VAL A 262 -2.73 25.19 1.86
CA VAL A 262 -1.92 25.66 0.73
C VAL A 262 -1.76 27.18 0.82
N ARG A 263 -0.55 27.66 1.09
CA ARG A 263 -0.30 29.05 1.51
C ARG A 263 0.73 29.74 0.59
N GLY A 264 0.29 30.36 -0.49
CA GLY A 264 1.20 30.98 -1.45
C GLY A 264 2.11 29.98 -2.15
N ALA A 265 1.58 28.79 -2.43
CA ALA A 265 2.26 27.73 -3.15
C ALA A 265 1.65 27.54 -4.54
N THR A 266 2.45 27.14 -5.52
CA THR A 266 2.03 26.97 -6.91
C THR A 266 2.15 25.51 -7.32
N ASP A 267 1.25 25.01 -8.17
CA ASP A 267 1.33 23.64 -8.69
C ASP A 267 1.25 22.65 -7.53
N VAL A 268 0.09 22.61 -6.87
CA VAL A 268 -0.14 21.77 -5.69
C VAL A 268 -1.30 20.85 -5.98
N ASP A 269 -1.05 19.55 -5.90
CA ASP A 269 -2.06 18.52 -6.08
C ASP A 269 -2.45 17.96 -4.71
N VAL A 270 -3.75 17.97 -4.41
CA VAL A 270 -4.32 17.40 -3.18
C VAL A 270 -5.34 16.35 -3.61
N THR A 271 -4.91 15.09 -3.70
CA THR A 271 -5.72 14.03 -4.33
C THR A 271 -5.75 12.72 -3.54
N GLY A 272 -6.88 12.03 -3.51
CA GLY A 272 -6.96 10.69 -2.89
C GLY A 272 -6.82 10.67 -1.37
N ASN A 273 -6.98 11.80 -0.67
CA ASN A 273 -6.76 11.86 0.79
C ASN A 273 -8.06 11.65 1.58
N SER A 274 -7.96 11.07 2.78
CA SER A 274 -9.04 11.04 3.78
C SER A 274 -8.84 12.18 4.78
N LEU A 275 -9.73 13.17 4.77
CA LEU A 275 -9.58 14.43 5.52
C LEU A 275 -10.75 14.66 6.48
N GLU A 276 -10.51 14.56 7.78
CA GLU A 276 -11.48 14.97 8.79
C GLU A 276 -11.35 16.47 9.08
N GLY A 277 -12.38 17.24 8.74
CA GLY A 277 -12.35 18.67 9.00
C GLY A 277 -12.44 19.02 10.48
N SER A 278 -11.64 20.00 10.91
CA SER A 278 -11.81 20.57 12.25
C SER A 278 -13.14 21.32 12.35
N VAL A 279 -13.91 21.01 13.39
CA VAL A 279 -15.17 21.70 13.75
C VAL A 279 -14.99 23.22 13.83
N LYS A 280 -13.79 23.71 14.20
CA LYS A 280 -13.53 25.15 14.37
C LYS A 280 -13.33 25.91 13.07
N TYR A 281 -12.73 25.30 12.04
CA TYR A 281 -12.36 25.98 10.80
C TYR A 281 -13.34 25.67 9.66
N GLY A 282 -14.02 24.53 9.73
CA GLY A 282 -15.14 24.20 8.85
C GLY A 282 -14.74 23.94 7.39
N ASN A 283 -13.47 23.66 7.11
CA ASN A 283 -13.00 23.31 5.77
C ASN A 283 -11.82 22.33 5.83
N ALA A 284 -11.76 21.37 4.88
CA ALA A 284 -10.71 20.35 4.82
C ALA A 284 -9.41 20.89 4.21
N VAL A 285 -9.55 21.57 3.07
CA VAL A 285 -8.46 22.18 2.31
C VAL A 285 -8.61 23.70 2.34
N TYR A 286 -7.53 24.40 2.70
CA TYR A 286 -7.49 25.86 2.72
C TYR A 286 -6.43 26.42 1.81
N VAL A 287 -6.87 27.09 0.75
CA VAL A 287 -6.01 27.77 -0.21
C VAL A 287 -5.97 29.25 0.12
N THR A 288 -4.79 29.80 0.40
CA THR A 288 -4.62 31.19 0.85
C THR A 288 -3.30 31.80 0.39
N THR A 289 -3.10 33.08 0.70
CA THR A 289 -1.86 33.80 0.41
C THR A 289 -0.79 33.47 1.46
N GLY A 290 0.46 33.24 1.05
CA GLY A 290 1.57 32.89 1.96
C GLY A 290 2.12 34.06 2.79
N SER A 291 1.73 35.30 2.47
CA SER A 291 2.12 36.54 3.16
C SER A 291 1.07 37.65 3.02
N PRO A 292 -0.13 37.47 3.59
CA PRO A 292 -1.18 38.47 3.51
C PRO A 292 -0.73 39.77 4.19
N GLY A 293 -0.72 40.89 3.45
CA GLY A 293 -0.25 42.20 3.93
C GLY A 293 1.22 42.53 3.67
N SER A 294 2.00 41.63 3.05
CA SER A 294 3.35 41.94 2.53
C SER A 294 3.27 42.84 1.29
N THR A 295 4.33 43.63 1.02
CA THR A 295 4.48 44.38 -0.24
C THR A 295 4.71 43.49 -1.46
N LYS A 296 5.01 42.19 -1.23
CA LYS A 296 5.13 41.13 -2.24
C LYS A 296 4.39 39.88 -1.75
N PRO A 297 3.05 39.84 -1.83
CA PRO A 297 2.28 38.66 -1.44
C PRO A 297 2.55 37.49 -2.42
N SER A 298 2.75 36.29 -1.88
CA SER A 298 2.75 35.03 -2.65
C SER A 298 1.34 34.48 -2.71
N TYR A 299 0.75 34.46 -3.89
CA TYR A 299 -0.58 33.89 -4.12
C TYR A 299 -0.45 32.44 -4.51
N SER A 300 -1.32 31.58 -3.96
CA SER A 300 -1.42 30.20 -4.43
C SER A 300 -1.99 30.15 -5.84
N LYS A 301 -1.50 29.23 -6.68
CA LYS A 301 -1.90 29.07 -8.08
C LYS A 301 -1.82 27.61 -8.50
N ASP A 302 -2.60 27.22 -9.51
CA ASP A 302 -2.56 25.87 -10.07
C ASP A 302 -2.68 24.81 -8.96
N VAL A 303 -3.69 25.01 -8.10
CA VAL A 303 -3.99 24.07 -7.02
C VAL A 303 -5.13 23.17 -7.51
N VAL A 304 -4.87 21.87 -7.52
CA VAL A 304 -5.82 20.82 -7.86
C VAL A 304 -6.26 20.15 -6.56
N VAL A 305 -7.57 19.95 -6.41
CA VAL A 305 -8.16 19.26 -5.26
C VAL A 305 -9.21 18.30 -5.80
N THR A 306 -8.89 17.01 -5.85
CA THR A 306 -9.70 15.96 -6.49
C THR A 306 -9.74 14.69 -5.64
N ASP A 307 -10.79 13.89 -5.72
CA ASP A 307 -10.85 12.54 -5.13
C ASP A 307 -10.49 12.45 -3.63
N ASN A 308 -10.84 13.47 -2.84
CA ASN A 308 -10.62 13.44 -1.39
C ASN A 308 -11.91 13.04 -0.68
N VAL A 309 -11.80 12.14 0.30
CA VAL A 309 -12.89 11.74 1.18
C VAL A 309 -12.92 12.64 2.41
N LEU A 310 -14.11 13.12 2.78
CA LEU A 310 -14.27 14.01 3.92
C LEU A 310 -15.14 13.43 5.02
N SER A 311 -14.74 13.69 6.26
CA SER A 311 -15.55 13.44 7.45
C SER A 311 -15.69 14.71 8.29
N SER A 312 -16.78 14.77 9.07
CA SER A 312 -17.00 15.79 10.12
C SER A 312 -17.18 17.25 9.66
N ILE A 313 -17.28 17.55 8.36
CA ILE A 313 -17.53 18.91 7.81
C ILE A 313 -18.30 18.89 6.48
N ASP A 314 -18.99 19.99 6.17
CA ASP A 314 -19.77 20.17 4.92
C ASP A 314 -19.01 20.90 3.81
N ALA A 315 -17.72 21.25 3.97
CA ALA A 315 -17.00 22.03 2.95
C ALA A 315 -15.58 21.51 2.71
N VAL A 316 -15.33 21.03 1.50
CA VAL A 316 -14.01 20.50 1.12
C VAL A 316 -12.97 21.60 1.01
N LEU A 317 -13.34 22.71 0.37
CA LEU A 317 -12.38 23.70 -0.08
C LEU A 317 -12.80 25.10 0.35
N LYS A 318 -11.88 25.81 0.99
CA LYS A 318 -12.00 27.25 1.22
C LYS A 318 -10.84 27.97 0.54
N ILE A 319 -11.18 29.00 -0.25
CA ILE A 319 -10.24 29.79 -1.03
C ILE A 319 -10.25 31.24 -0.54
N ASP A 320 -9.15 31.67 0.08
CA ASP A 320 -8.85 33.05 0.45
C ASP A 320 -7.57 33.56 -0.28
N SER A 321 -7.35 33.13 -1.53
CA SER A 321 -6.26 33.61 -2.40
C SER A 321 -6.71 34.80 -3.27
N GLY A 322 -5.88 35.84 -3.37
CA GLY A 322 -6.15 37.03 -4.21
C GLY A 322 -6.01 36.76 -5.73
N ASN A 323 -6.35 37.77 -6.55
CA ASN A 323 -6.63 37.70 -8.00
C ASN A 323 -5.57 36.98 -8.88
N ASN A 324 -5.70 35.67 -9.06
CA ASN A 324 -5.36 34.88 -10.27
C ASN A 324 -5.68 33.38 -10.03
N ASN A 325 -6.96 33.04 -9.93
CA ASN A 325 -7.41 31.69 -9.59
C ASN A 325 -7.60 30.83 -10.87
N SER A 326 -6.54 30.19 -11.37
CA SER A 326 -6.65 28.91 -12.08
C SER A 326 -6.79 27.80 -11.04
N ILE A 327 -7.98 27.69 -10.44
CA ILE A 327 -8.29 26.63 -9.48
C ILE A 327 -9.37 25.79 -10.17
N ALA A 328 -9.00 24.57 -10.56
CA ALA A 328 -9.93 23.59 -11.08
C ALA A 328 -10.52 22.83 -9.87
N GLN A 329 -11.84 22.76 -9.82
CA GLN A 329 -12.57 21.95 -8.85
C GLN A 329 -13.42 20.97 -9.66
N SER A 330 -13.06 19.69 -9.65
CA SER A 330 -13.93 18.60 -10.07
C SER A 330 -14.28 17.77 -8.83
N GLY A 331 -15.56 17.42 -8.65
CA GLY A 331 -15.93 16.32 -7.74
C GLY A 331 -16.34 16.65 -6.30
N ASN A 332 -16.60 17.90 -5.89
CA ASN A 332 -17.08 18.17 -4.52
C ASN A 332 -18.61 18.12 -4.40
N GLN A 333 -19.15 16.99 -3.94
CA GLN A 333 -20.52 16.88 -3.43
C GLN A 333 -20.49 16.97 -1.90
N THR A 334 -21.27 17.89 -1.34
CA THR A 334 -21.47 18.04 0.10
C THR A 334 -22.80 17.40 0.49
N GLY A 335 -22.82 16.61 1.58
CA GLY A 335 -24.07 16.04 2.08
C GLY A 335 -23.91 15.10 3.27
N VAL A 336 -23.92 15.66 4.49
CA VAL A 336 -24.51 15.11 5.73
C VAL A 336 -24.41 13.59 5.92
N TRP A 337 -23.42 13.16 6.72
CA TRP A 337 -23.31 11.86 7.41
C TRP A 337 -24.34 10.78 7.05
N LYS A 338 -24.12 10.15 5.90
CA LYS A 338 -24.61 8.83 5.49
C LYS A 338 -23.63 8.35 4.43
N HIS A 339 -23.15 7.12 4.58
CA HIS A 339 -22.11 6.46 3.76
C HIS A 339 -20.65 6.75 4.12
N ILE A 340 -20.09 5.83 4.91
CA ILE A 340 -18.75 5.30 4.64
C ILE A 340 -19.01 4.17 3.61
N VAL A 341 -18.61 4.38 2.36
CA VAL A 341 -18.72 3.39 1.26
C VAL A 341 -17.33 3.28 0.64
N GLY A 342 -16.76 2.08 0.67
CA GLY A 342 -15.46 1.69 0.11
C GLY A 342 -14.31 1.73 1.13
N PRO A 343 -13.55 0.65 1.35
CA PRO A 343 -12.56 0.61 2.42
C PRO A 343 -11.30 1.40 2.03
N LEU A 344 -11.22 2.59 2.60
CA LEU A 344 -9.99 3.33 2.92
C LEU A 344 -9.17 2.59 3.99
N ALA A 345 -8.79 1.32 3.77
CA ALA A 345 -8.26 0.47 4.84
C ALA A 345 -6.91 -0.25 4.56
N SER A 346 -6.43 -0.36 3.32
CA SER A 346 -5.18 -1.08 3.04
C SER A 346 -3.86 -0.34 3.33
N GLU A 347 -3.85 0.79 4.07
CA GLU A 347 -2.60 1.34 4.64
C GLU A 347 -2.80 2.02 6.01
N ILE A 348 -3.24 1.28 7.04
CA ILE A 348 -2.75 1.49 8.42
C ILE A 348 -2.65 0.13 9.14
N PRO A 349 -1.44 -0.41 9.31
CA PRO A 349 -1.04 -0.69 10.69
C PRO A 349 0.42 -0.30 10.94
N LEU A 350 0.65 0.98 11.13
CA LEU A 350 1.45 1.39 12.28
C LEU A 350 0.51 2.24 13.15
N TRP A 351 0.94 2.86 14.23
CA TRP A 351 0.06 3.61 15.14
C TRP A 351 -0.70 2.76 16.16
N GLY A 352 0.08 2.27 17.14
CA GLY A 352 -0.44 2.11 18.49
C GLY A 352 -0.33 0.73 19.12
N SER A 353 0.78 0.00 18.99
CA SER A 353 1.13 -0.99 20.02
C SER A 353 1.88 -0.29 21.15
N ALA A 354 1.14 0.16 22.16
CA ALA A 354 1.75 0.50 23.44
C ALA A 354 2.48 -0.74 23.99
N PRO A 355 3.74 -0.65 24.47
CA PRO A 355 4.32 -1.73 25.26
C PRO A 355 3.50 -1.89 26.54
N ALA A 356 3.13 -3.13 26.85
CA ALA A 356 2.41 -3.46 28.08
C ALA A 356 3.09 -2.79 29.29
N SER A 357 2.31 -2.01 30.05
CA SER A 357 2.77 -1.50 31.34
C SER A 357 3.09 -2.68 32.27
N PRO A 358 4.24 -2.67 32.98
CA PRO A 358 4.53 -3.69 33.98
C PRO A 358 3.52 -3.61 35.12
N THR A 359 2.82 -4.72 35.37
CA THR A 359 1.93 -4.86 36.52
C THR A 359 2.71 -4.64 37.82
N PRO A 360 2.27 -3.78 38.75
CA PRO A 360 2.96 -3.60 40.02
C PRO A 360 2.87 -4.88 40.87
N THR A 361 4.03 -5.35 41.32
CA THR A 361 4.21 -6.46 42.26
C THR A 361 3.47 -6.20 43.58
N PRO A 362 2.55 -7.07 44.03
CA PRO A 362 2.09 -7.04 45.40
C PRO A 362 3.08 -7.78 46.32
N THR A 363 3.62 -7.04 47.29
CA THR A 363 4.41 -7.53 48.44
C THR A 363 3.58 -8.51 49.31
N PRO A 364 4.18 -9.58 49.86
CA PRO A 364 3.46 -10.66 50.54
C PRO A 364 3.21 -10.36 52.03
N THR A 365 2.11 -10.92 52.56
CA THR A 365 1.88 -11.09 54.02
C THR A 365 1.27 -12.48 54.27
N PRO A 366 1.44 -13.07 55.47
CA PRO A 366 2.11 -14.36 55.61
C PRO A 366 1.16 -15.52 55.93
N THR A 367 1.58 -16.72 55.55
CA THR A 367 1.01 -18.03 55.93
C THR A 367 0.85 -18.23 57.44
N PRO A 368 -0.12 -19.06 57.84
CA PRO A 368 0.10 -20.08 58.86
C PRO A 368 0.08 -21.49 58.25
N LYS A 369 1.12 -22.26 58.57
CA LYS A 369 1.30 -23.70 58.27
C LYS A 369 0.95 -24.51 59.56
N PRO A 370 1.14 -25.84 59.59
CA PRO A 370 0.18 -26.93 59.40
C PRO A 370 -0.07 -27.76 60.68
N THR A 371 -0.90 -28.82 60.63
CA THR A 371 -0.66 -30.00 61.50
C THR A 371 -1.04 -31.33 60.83
N PRO A 372 -0.25 -32.43 61.01
CA PRO A 372 -0.25 -33.60 60.12
C PRO A 372 -0.76 -34.93 60.74
N ALA A 373 -1.11 -35.86 59.82
CA ALA A 373 -1.01 -37.35 59.77
C ALA A 373 -1.36 -38.23 60.99
N PRO A 374 -1.93 -39.45 60.79
CA PRO A 374 -1.09 -40.60 60.43
C PRO A 374 -1.70 -41.71 59.53
N VAL A 375 -0.78 -42.48 58.95
CA VAL A 375 -0.94 -43.73 58.15
C VAL A 375 -1.11 -44.95 59.07
N PRO A 376 -1.73 -46.07 58.64
CA PRO A 376 -0.95 -47.33 58.46
C PRO A 376 -1.37 -48.23 57.27
N VAL A 377 -0.40 -49.07 56.85
CA VAL A 377 -0.29 -50.03 55.71
C VAL A 377 -0.47 -51.49 56.23
N PRO A 378 -0.98 -52.53 55.50
CA PRO A 378 -0.15 -53.46 54.66
C PRO A 378 -0.79 -54.21 53.44
N GLN A 379 0.05 -54.58 52.44
CA GLN A 379 -0.17 -55.45 51.23
C GLN A 379 -0.03 -56.98 51.52
N PRO A 380 -0.05 -58.03 50.62
CA PRO A 380 0.04 -58.17 49.12
C PRO A 380 -0.80 -59.38 48.50
N PRO A 381 -0.39 -60.14 47.43
CA PRO A 381 -0.60 -60.00 45.96
C PRO A 381 -1.44 -61.13 45.28
N THR A 382 -1.79 -61.03 43.98
CA THR A 382 -1.96 -62.14 42.97
C THR A 382 -2.38 -61.60 41.58
N GLY A 383 -1.76 -62.05 40.48
CA GLY A 383 -2.13 -61.77 39.05
C GLY A 383 -2.96 -62.92 38.42
N PRO A 384 -2.96 -63.18 37.08
CA PRO A 384 -2.81 -62.34 35.88
C PRO A 384 -3.95 -62.54 34.79
N THR A 385 -3.91 -61.70 33.73
CA THR A 385 -4.48 -61.79 32.34
C THR A 385 -6.03 -61.86 32.13
N PRO A 386 -6.63 -61.18 31.11
CA PRO A 386 -6.38 -61.40 29.66
C PRO A 386 -6.43 -60.16 28.72
N THR A 387 -5.83 -60.30 27.53
CA THR A 387 -6.18 -59.62 26.25
C THR A 387 -6.82 -60.69 25.35
N PRO A 388 -7.51 -60.41 24.21
CA PRO A 388 -7.89 -59.15 23.57
C PRO A 388 -9.36 -59.12 23.07
N SER A 389 -9.89 -57.96 22.65
CA SER A 389 -10.94 -57.90 21.61
C SER A 389 -11.03 -56.50 20.96
N PRO A 390 -11.30 -56.42 19.64
CA PRO A 390 -11.39 -55.19 18.85
C PRO A 390 -12.80 -54.55 18.89
N ALA A 391 -12.90 -53.34 18.32
CA ALA A 391 -14.06 -52.44 18.25
C ALA A 391 -15.41 -53.11 17.91
N PRO A 392 -16.53 -52.56 18.40
CA PRO A 392 -17.40 -51.80 17.47
C PRO A 392 -18.25 -50.66 18.09
N ASP A 393 -18.60 -49.74 17.20
CA ASP A 393 -19.92 -49.12 16.98
C ASP A 393 -20.58 -48.25 18.09
N HIS A 394 -20.85 -47.01 17.67
CA HIS A 394 -21.58 -45.99 18.40
C HIS A 394 -23.07 -46.07 18.05
N SER A 395 -23.91 -46.55 18.96
CA SER A 395 -25.37 -46.33 18.87
C SER A 395 -26.00 -45.98 20.22
N SER A 396 -26.43 -44.71 20.35
CA SER A 396 -27.58 -44.15 21.13
C SER A 396 -27.65 -44.41 22.66
N ALA A 397 -28.01 -43.50 23.56
CA ALA A 397 -28.43 -42.08 23.56
C ALA A 397 -28.28 -41.53 25.01
N PRO A 398 -28.25 -40.20 25.23
CA PRO A 398 -27.89 -39.58 26.52
C PRO A 398 -29.11 -39.30 27.44
N PRO A 399 -28.91 -39.19 28.77
CA PRO A 399 -29.89 -38.57 29.66
C PRO A 399 -29.84 -37.03 29.59
N THR A 400 -31.00 -36.44 29.78
CA THR A 400 -31.42 -35.08 29.45
C THR A 400 -31.06 -34.00 30.47
N SER A 401 -30.93 -32.79 29.91
CA SER A 401 -31.21 -31.45 30.45
C SER A 401 -30.28 -30.84 31.51
N LEU A 402 -29.16 -30.31 31.04
CA LEU A 402 -28.90 -28.87 31.13
C LEU A 402 -29.13 -28.30 29.72
N ALA A 403 -29.82 -27.17 29.62
CA ALA A 403 -30.21 -26.58 28.35
C ALA A 403 -29.00 -26.45 27.41
N ARG A 404 -29.14 -26.97 26.18
CA ARG A 404 -28.32 -26.47 25.07
C ARG A 404 -28.62 -24.99 25.00
N ASP A 405 -27.62 -24.14 25.24
CA ASP A 405 -27.58 -22.90 24.48
C ASP A 405 -27.55 -23.33 23.02
N SER A 406 -28.61 -22.95 22.32
CA SER A 406 -28.76 -23.07 20.89
C SER A 406 -27.46 -22.61 20.23
N ALA A 407 -26.91 -23.38 19.29
CA ALA A 407 -25.98 -22.80 18.33
C ALA A 407 -26.63 -21.51 17.79
N PRO A 408 -25.90 -20.39 17.68
CA PRO A 408 -26.48 -19.18 17.09
C PRO A 408 -27.07 -19.58 15.75
N SER A 409 -28.35 -19.29 15.55
CA SER A 409 -29.02 -19.59 14.30
C SER A 409 -28.36 -18.78 13.20
N LEU A 410 -27.61 -19.45 12.31
CA LEU A 410 -27.14 -18.87 11.05
C LEU A 410 -28.31 -18.18 10.36
N SER A 411 -28.27 -16.86 10.27
CA SER A 411 -29.23 -16.14 9.45
C SER A 411 -28.66 -16.05 8.04
N THR A 412 -29.44 -16.44 7.03
CA THR A 412 -29.02 -16.32 5.63
C THR A 412 -29.64 -15.06 5.06
N ILE A 413 -28.79 -14.16 4.59
CA ILE A 413 -29.15 -12.92 3.94
C ILE A 413 -28.83 -13.11 2.46
N LEU A 414 -29.88 -13.07 1.63
CA LEU A 414 -29.76 -13.23 0.18
C LEU A 414 -30.04 -11.88 -0.47
N GLY A 415 -29.11 -11.45 -1.33
CA GLY A 415 -29.27 -10.36 -2.26
C GLY A 415 -30.13 -10.73 -3.47
N THR A 416 -29.96 -9.96 -4.52
CA THR A 416 -30.65 -10.03 -5.80
C THR A 416 -29.62 -10.17 -6.92
N SER A 417 -30.05 -10.22 -8.17
CA SER A 417 -29.10 -10.19 -9.29
C SER A 417 -28.62 -8.77 -9.65
N ALA A 418 -28.87 -7.79 -8.77
CA ALA A 418 -28.50 -6.38 -8.91
C ALA A 418 -27.51 -6.02 -7.80
N LYS A 419 -26.84 -4.86 -7.91
CA LYS A 419 -25.94 -4.37 -6.85
C LYS A 419 -26.72 -4.16 -5.56
N ASP A 420 -26.33 -4.82 -4.49
CA ASP A 420 -26.99 -4.80 -3.19
C ASP A 420 -26.09 -4.22 -2.09
N VAL A 421 -26.72 -3.72 -1.01
CA VAL A 421 -26.06 -3.41 0.26
C VAL A 421 -26.67 -4.32 1.32
N LEU A 422 -25.95 -5.36 1.69
CA LEU A 422 -26.38 -6.41 2.60
C LEU A 422 -25.72 -6.22 3.96
N VAL A 423 -26.53 -6.15 5.02
CA VAL A 423 -26.06 -5.93 6.38
C VAL A 423 -26.56 -7.05 7.28
N GLY A 424 -25.60 -7.76 7.85
CA GLY A 424 -25.71 -8.79 8.87
C GLY A 424 -26.08 -8.24 10.23
N THR A 425 -26.05 -9.13 11.20
CA THR A 425 -26.53 -8.95 12.56
C THR A 425 -25.34 -8.91 13.52
N SER A 426 -25.53 -9.40 14.74
CA SER A 426 -24.45 -9.59 15.70
C SER A 426 -24.25 -11.07 16.04
N LEU A 427 -24.78 -11.94 15.18
CA LEU A 427 -24.68 -13.39 15.23
C LEU A 427 -23.98 -13.85 13.96
N ALA A 428 -23.48 -15.08 13.93
CA ALA A 428 -22.96 -15.69 12.72
C ALA A 428 -24.03 -15.70 11.61
N ASP A 429 -23.73 -15.04 10.50
CA ASP A 429 -24.58 -14.85 9.35
C ASP A 429 -23.94 -15.43 8.10
N ARG A 430 -24.79 -15.84 7.14
CA ARG A 430 -24.36 -16.16 5.78
C ARG A 430 -24.93 -15.11 4.84
N ILE A 431 -24.07 -14.35 4.19
CA ILE A 431 -24.47 -13.25 3.31
C ILE A 431 -24.08 -13.62 1.89
N ASP A 432 -25.06 -13.67 1.00
CA ASP A 432 -24.88 -14.04 -0.40
C ASP A 432 -25.47 -12.95 -1.28
N GLY A 433 -24.58 -12.18 -1.90
CA GLY A 433 -24.92 -11.11 -2.83
C GLY A 433 -25.59 -11.60 -4.11
N LEU A 434 -25.34 -12.86 -4.48
CA LEU A 434 -25.55 -13.38 -5.83
C LEU A 434 -24.69 -12.59 -6.83
N SER A 435 -25.25 -12.10 -7.93
CA SER A 435 -24.50 -11.61 -9.09
C SER A 435 -24.43 -10.09 -9.15
N ARG A 436 -23.36 -9.57 -9.78
CA ARG A 436 -22.96 -8.15 -9.83
C ARG A 436 -22.24 -7.75 -8.54
N GLU A 437 -21.88 -6.47 -8.44
CA GLU A 437 -20.99 -5.95 -7.39
C GLU A 437 -21.81 -5.58 -6.16
N ASP A 438 -21.60 -6.31 -5.07
CA ASP A 438 -22.35 -6.14 -3.82
C ASP A 438 -21.48 -5.56 -2.70
N VAL A 439 -22.11 -4.84 -1.78
CA VAL A 439 -21.48 -4.41 -0.52
C VAL A 439 -22.07 -5.24 0.61
N MET A 440 -21.26 -6.06 1.26
CA MET A 440 -21.70 -6.96 2.33
C MET A 440 -20.99 -6.62 3.64
N SER A 441 -21.73 -6.63 4.75
CA SER A 441 -21.18 -6.43 6.11
C SER A 441 -21.84 -7.42 7.07
N GLY A 442 -21.07 -8.20 7.83
CA GLY A 442 -21.53 -9.28 8.71
C GLY A 442 -21.81 -8.77 10.12
N GLY A 443 -20.92 -7.94 10.64
CA GLY A 443 -21.14 -7.16 11.86
C GLY A 443 -20.38 -7.73 13.04
N LYS A 444 -21.01 -8.57 13.85
CA LYS A 444 -20.31 -9.37 14.87
C LYS A 444 -20.74 -10.82 14.72
N GLY A 445 -19.91 -11.76 15.15
CA GLY A 445 -20.13 -13.18 14.91
C GLY A 445 -19.13 -13.68 13.87
N ASP A 446 -19.08 -14.99 13.70
CA ASP A 446 -18.23 -15.62 12.69
C ASP A 446 -19.07 -15.74 11.41
N ASP A 447 -18.93 -14.78 10.52
CA ASP A 447 -19.78 -14.59 9.35
C ASP A 447 -19.21 -15.28 8.11
N THR A 448 -20.08 -15.61 7.16
CA THR A 448 -19.69 -16.24 5.88
C THR A 448 -20.25 -15.44 4.70
N TYR A 449 -19.35 -14.95 3.87
CA TYR A 449 -19.65 -14.22 2.65
C TYR A 449 -19.57 -15.12 1.44
N VAL A 450 -20.61 -15.13 0.61
CA VAL A 450 -20.62 -15.79 -0.69
C VAL A 450 -20.28 -14.73 -1.71
N VAL A 451 -19.06 -14.81 -2.24
CA VAL A 451 -18.56 -13.89 -3.25
C VAL A 451 -18.69 -14.58 -4.59
N SER A 452 -19.53 -14.05 -5.46
CA SER A 452 -19.73 -14.60 -6.81
C SER A 452 -19.22 -13.67 -7.91
N GLY A 453 -18.81 -12.45 -7.54
CA GLY A 453 -18.04 -11.54 -8.39
C GLY A 453 -16.84 -10.92 -7.65
N TYR A 454 -15.68 -10.80 -8.29
CA TYR A 454 -14.47 -10.25 -7.66
C TYR A 454 -14.59 -8.78 -7.23
N LYS A 455 -15.60 -8.07 -7.74
CA LYS A 455 -15.91 -6.67 -7.40
C LYS A 455 -16.82 -6.54 -6.15
N ASP A 456 -17.18 -7.65 -5.50
CA ASP A 456 -17.88 -7.62 -4.21
C ASP A 456 -16.99 -7.04 -3.12
N VAL A 457 -17.54 -6.11 -2.32
CA VAL A 457 -16.83 -5.41 -1.25
C VAL A 457 -17.34 -5.88 0.11
N LEU A 458 -16.44 -6.36 0.96
CA LEU A 458 -16.78 -6.75 2.33
C LEU A 458 -16.37 -5.66 3.32
N SER A 459 -17.17 -5.46 4.35
CA SER A 459 -16.91 -4.50 5.41
C SER A 459 -17.06 -5.19 6.76
N GLU A 460 -15.93 -5.54 7.37
CA GLU A 460 -15.85 -6.15 8.68
C GLU A 460 -15.24 -5.24 9.75
N ALA A 461 -15.74 -5.39 10.98
CA ALA A 461 -15.25 -4.62 12.12
C ALA A 461 -14.11 -5.35 12.83
N LYS A 462 -13.13 -4.60 13.35
CA LYS A 462 -12.08 -5.16 14.20
C LYS A 462 -12.68 -5.88 15.42
N ASN A 463 -12.38 -7.17 15.57
CA ASN A 463 -13.00 -8.10 16.54
C ASN A 463 -14.51 -8.40 16.27
N GLY A 464 -14.94 -8.39 15.01
CA GLY A 464 -16.27 -8.80 14.55
C GLY A 464 -16.51 -10.29 14.84
N GLY A 465 -15.58 -11.13 14.43
CA GLY A 465 -15.50 -12.54 14.75
C GLY A 465 -14.35 -13.15 13.98
N VAL A 466 -14.50 -14.40 13.55
CA VAL A 466 -13.63 -15.05 12.55
C VAL A 466 -14.44 -15.27 11.29
N ASP A 467 -14.19 -14.44 10.29
CA ASP A 467 -15.04 -14.32 9.12
C ASP A 467 -14.47 -15.09 7.92
N THR A 468 -15.35 -15.58 7.05
CA THR A 468 -14.98 -16.47 5.95
C THR A 468 -15.57 -16.03 4.62
N VAL A 469 -14.73 -15.93 3.59
CA VAL A 469 -15.16 -15.80 2.19
C VAL A 469 -15.26 -17.18 1.55
N GLU A 470 -16.39 -17.47 0.93
CA GLU A 470 -16.54 -18.54 -0.05
C GLU A 470 -16.52 -17.94 -1.46
N LEU A 471 -15.41 -18.14 -2.17
CA LEU A 471 -15.16 -17.55 -3.49
C LEU A 471 -15.65 -18.46 -4.62
N PHE A 472 -16.63 -17.99 -5.38
CA PHE A 472 -17.14 -18.66 -6.59
C PHE A 472 -16.62 -18.03 -7.90
N ASP A 473 -15.82 -16.97 -7.81
CA ASP A 473 -15.17 -16.32 -8.95
C ASP A 473 -13.70 -16.75 -9.10
N THR A 474 -13.01 -16.24 -10.12
CA THR A 474 -11.64 -16.62 -10.47
C THR A 474 -10.56 -15.84 -9.72
N ARG A 475 -10.93 -14.79 -8.96
CA ARG A 475 -9.98 -14.02 -8.14
C ARG A 475 -10.68 -13.31 -6.98
N TYR A 476 -9.99 -13.13 -5.86
CA TYR A 476 -10.46 -12.27 -4.78
C TYR A 476 -9.36 -11.83 -3.82
N PHE A 477 -9.49 -10.60 -3.34
CA PHE A 477 -8.65 -10.00 -2.30
C PHE A 477 -9.48 -9.93 -1.01
N LEU A 478 -8.97 -10.49 0.09
CA LEU A 478 -9.63 -10.35 1.37
C LEU A 478 -9.69 -8.89 1.79
N SER A 479 -10.88 -8.43 2.13
CA SER A 479 -11.07 -7.13 2.77
C SER A 479 -10.47 -7.14 4.19
N ASP A 480 -10.20 -5.96 4.74
CA ASP A 480 -9.69 -5.81 6.10
C ASP A 480 -10.55 -6.51 7.15
N ASN A 481 -9.89 -7.10 8.15
CA ASN A 481 -10.51 -7.85 9.26
C ASN A 481 -11.27 -9.11 8.83
N VAL A 482 -11.06 -9.62 7.61
CA VAL A 482 -11.55 -10.95 7.22
C VAL A 482 -10.41 -11.95 7.27
N GLU A 483 -10.58 -13.06 8.00
CA GLU A 483 -9.48 -13.98 8.29
C GLU A 483 -9.39 -15.18 7.35
N ASN A 484 -10.49 -15.61 6.71
CA ASN A 484 -10.49 -16.85 5.94
C ASN A 484 -11.02 -16.65 4.51
N LEU A 485 -10.44 -17.38 3.57
CA LEU A 485 -10.95 -17.53 2.21
C LEU A 485 -10.92 -19.00 1.80
N ILE A 486 -12.02 -19.46 1.20
CA ILE A 486 -12.16 -20.79 0.63
C ILE A 486 -12.59 -20.67 -0.83
N ILE A 487 -11.77 -21.16 -1.75
CA ILE A 487 -12.10 -21.23 -3.18
C ILE A 487 -13.13 -22.35 -3.40
N LYS A 488 -14.24 -22.00 -4.04
CA LYS A 488 -15.36 -22.90 -4.37
C LYS A 488 -15.52 -23.11 -5.87
N THR A 489 -14.89 -22.30 -6.72
CA THR A 489 -14.87 -22.53 -8.16
C THR A 489 -14.09 -23.79 -8.52
N ALA A 490 -14.46 -24.42 -9.64
CA ALA A 490 -13.85 -25.66 -10.11
C ALA A 490 -12.66 -25.44 -11.07
N GLU A 491 -12.52 -24.25 -11.64
CA GLU A 491 -11.55 -23.94 -12.71
C GLU A 491 -10.18 -23.47 -12.18
N GLY A 492 -10.10 -23.19 -10.88
CA GLY A 492 -8.96 -22.56 -10.22
C GLY A 492 -9.18 -21.06 -10.05
N ALA A 493 -8.62 -20.47 -8.99
CA ALA A 493 -8.72 -19.04 -8.70
C ALA A 493 -7.49 -18.48 -7.99
N ALA A 494 -7.36 -17.15 -8.01
CA ALA A 494 -6.40 -16.42 -7.20
C ALA A 494 -7.03 -16.00 -5.86
N ALA A 495 -6.50 -16.49 -4.75
CA ALA A 495 -6.84 -16.08 -3.40
C ALA A 495 -5.71 -15.25 -2.79
N ILE A 496 -6.02 -14.02 -2.41
CA ILE A 496 -5.05 -13.06 -1.90
C ILE A 496 -5.53 -12.57 -0.54
N GLY A 497 -4.70 -12.72 0.48
CA GLY A 497 -5.00 -12.27 1.84
C GLY A 497 -4.73 -10.78 2.06
N ASN A 498 -4.92 -10.35 3.30
CA ASN A 498 -4.76 -8.98 3.79
C ASN A 498 -3.53 -8.88 4.71
N VAL A 499 -3.52 -7.92 5.64
CA VAL A 499 -2.40 -7.68 6.57
C VAL A 499 -2.49 -8.45 7.89
N SER A 500 -3.52 -9.27 8.06
CA SER A 500 -3.75 -10.08 9.26
C SER A 500 -3.34 -11.53 9.03
N ASP A 501 -3.15 -12.30 10.10
CA ASP A 501 -2.92 -13.75 10.00
C ASP A 501 -4.14 -14.44 9.35
N ASN A 502 -4.03 -14.80 8.07
CA ASN A 502 -5.11 -15.34 7.26
C ASN A 502 -5.02 -16.86 7.08
N LYS A 503 -6.16 -17.47 6.75
CA LYS A 503 -6.24 -18.86 6.32
C LYS A 503 -6.88 -18.95 4.93
N LEU A 504 -6.05 -19.22 3.94
CA LEU A 504 -6.45 -19.33 2.54
C LEU A 504 -6.47 -20.80 2.10
N THR A 505 -7.60 -21.24 1.58
CA THR A 505 -7.83 -22.64 1.17
C THR A 505 -8.30 -22.68 -0.28
N GLY A 506 -7.48 -23.28 -1.15
CA GLY A 506 -7.81 -23.56 -2.54
C GLY A 506 -8.84 -24.68 -2.71
N GLY A 507 -9.26 -24.85 -3.96
CA GLY A 507 -10.33 -25.71 -4.42
C GLY A 507 -9.81 -26.99 -5.09
N ASN A 508 -10.42 -27.32 -6.24
CA ASN A 508 -10.03 -28.47 -7.06
C ASN A 508 -9.27 -28.07 -8.33
N GLY A 509 -9.18 -26.77 -8.61
CA GLY A 509 -8.51 -26.22 -9.78
C GLY A 509 -7.06 -25.93 -9.48
N SER A 510 -6.32 -25.39 -10.46
CA SER A 510 -4.95 -24.89 -10.18
C SER A 510 -5.06 -23.47 -9.65
N ASP A 511 -4.80 -23.31 -8.35
CA ASP A 511 -5.03 -22.06 -7.64
C ASP A 511 -3.73 -21.26 -7.46
N VAL A 512 -3.86 -19.93 -7.36
CA VAL A 512 -2.78 -19.04 -6.92
C VAL A 512 -3.12 -18.54 -5.52
N ILE A 513 -2.23 -18.74 -4.57
CA ILE A 513 -2.47 -18.39 -3.16
C ILE A 513 -1.35 -17.47 -2.67
N ILE A 514 -1.73 -16.27 -2.23
CA ILE A 514 -0.83 -15.24 -1.71
C ILE A 514 -1.33 -14.87 -0.31
N GLY A 515 -0.52 -15.10 0.72
CA GLY A 515 -0.89 -14.83 2.12
C GLY A 515 -1.18 -13.35 2.38
N GLY A 516 -0.36 -12.46 1.81
CA GLY A 516 -0.38 -11.06 2.18
C GLY A 516 0.65 -10.80 3.27
N ALA A 517 0.39 -9.85 4.17
CA ALA A 517 1.25 -9.64 5.34
C ALA A 517 0.65 -10.37 6.55
N GLY A 518 1.46 -10.98 7.42
CA GLY A 518 0.96 -11.65 8.61
C GLY A 518 1.65 -12.99 8.86
N GLN A 519 1.01 -13.87 9.62
CA GLN A 519 1.39 -15.27 9.72
C GLN A 519 0.31 -16.14 9.11
N ASP A 520 0.44 -16.40 7.82
CA ASP A 520 -0.65 -17.01 7.06
C ASP A 520 -0.59 -18.53 7.05
N VAL A 521 -1.76 -19.13 6.84
CA VAL A 521 -1.93 -20.56 6.67
C VAL A 521 -2.51 -20.82 5.29
N LEU A 522 -1.66 -21.32 4.39
CA LEU A 522 -1.98 -21.51 2.98
C LEU A 522 -2.19 -23.00 2.69
N THR A 523 -3.27 -23.34 2.00
CA THR A 523 -3.62 -24.72 1.61
C THR A 523 -4.08 -24.70 0.16
N GLY A 524 -3.42 -25.45 -0.74
CA GLY A 524 -3.69 -25.47 -2.18
C GLY A 524 -4.93 -26.28 -2.54
N GLY A 525 -5.15 -27.40 -1.86
CA GLY A 525 -6.24 -28.32 -2.15
C GLY A 525 -5.83 -29.34 -3.20
N ALA A 526 -6.68 -29.56 -4.19
CA ALA A 526 -6.38 -30.43 -5.32
C ALA A 526 -6.14 -29.55 -6.54
N GLY A 527 -5.09 -29.84 -7.31
CA GLY A 527 -4.68 -28.93 -8.36
C GLY A 527 -3.18 -28.98 -8.53
N ALA A 528 -2.66 -28.18 -9.46
CA ALA A 528 -1.26 -27.82 -9.48
C ALA A 528 -1.19 -26.38 -9.00
N ASP A 529 -1.02 -26.19 -7.70
CA ASP A 529 -1.23 -24.89 -7.07
C ASP A 529 0.07 -24.08 -6.98
N LEU A 530 -0.04 -22.76 -6.97
CA LEU A 530 1.08 -21.84 -6.81
C LEU A 530 0.93 -21.03 -5.53
N PHE A 531 1.87 -21.22 -4.60
CA PHE A 531 2.02 -20.38 -3.42
C PHE A 531 3.04 -19.29 -3.68
N ILE A 532 2.69 -18.03 -3.44
CA ILE A 532 3.61 -16.89 -3.58
C ILE A 532 3.94 -16.35 -2.19
N ILE A 533 5.23 -16.30 -1.87
CA ILE A 533 5.75 -15.81 -0.59
C ILE A 533 6.73 -14.67 -0.87
N GLY A 534 6.31 -13.45 -0.58
CA GLY A 534 7.11 -12.23 -0.71
C GLY A 534 8.07 -12.01 0.45
N GLN A 535 9.07 -11.15 0.23
CA GLN A 535 9.88 -10.64 1.32
C GLN A 535 9.08 -9.54 2.03
N HIS A 536 8.95 -9.64 3.36
CA HIS A 536 8.11 -8.78 4.23
C HIS A 536 6.63 -9.15 4.35
N ASP A 537 6.20 -10.25 3.74
CA ASP A 537 4.86 -10.85 3.88
C ASP A 537 4.63 -11.46 5.28
N GLY A 538 5.67 -11.54 6.11
CA GLY A 538 5.58 -12.20 7.41
C GLY A 538 5.73 -13.73 7.32
N SER A 539 5.45 -14.43 8.42
CA SER A 539 5.88 -15.82 8.60
C SER A 539 4.79 -16.84 8.30
N ASP A 540 4.82 -17.42 7.10
CA ASP A 540 3.73 -18.23 6.58
C ASP A 540 3.93 -19.73 6.72
N THR A 541 2.82 -20.46 6.66
CA THR A 541 2.78 -21.92 6.68
C THR A 541 1.99 -22.46 5.48
N ILE A 542 2.66 -23.19 4.60
CA ILE A 542 2.01 -23.98 3.53
C ILE A 542 1.68 -25.37 4.08
N ARG A 543 0.43 -25.82 3.99
CA ARG A 543 -0.08 -27.02 4.67
C ARG A 543 -0.03 -28.32 3.90
N ASP A 544 -0.10 -28.26 2.57
CA ASP A 544 -0.36 -29.42 1.73
C ASP A 544 0.49 -29.46 0.44
N LEU A 545 1.67 -28.82 0.47
CA LEU A 545 2.60 -28.80 -0.65
C LEU A 545 2.87 -30.22 -1.19
N ASN A 546 2.35 -30.49 -2.38
CA ASN A 546 2.45 -31.76 -3.07
C ASN A 546 3.43 -31.69 -4.26
N ALA A 547 3.49 -32.73 -5.10
CA ALA A 547 4.48 -32.83 -6.18
C ALA A 547 4.11 -32.03 -7.45
N ASP A 548 2.86 -31.60 -7.57
CA ASP A 548 2.34 -30.78 -8.66
C ASP A 548 2.30 -29.29 -8.29
N ASP A 549 2.27 -28.98 -6.99
CA ASP A 549 2.34 -27.61 -6.48
C ASP A 549 3.73 -26.97 -6.64
N ARG A 550 3.74 -25.65 -6.58
CA ARG A 550 4.93 -24.81 -6.66
C ARG A 550 4.92 -23.71 -5.60
N VAL A 551 6.11 -23.32 -5.16
CA VAL A 551 6.35 -22.18 -4.28
C VAL A 551 7.24 -21.17 -5.01
N ALA A 552 6.73 -19.96 -5.17
CA ALA A 552 7.48 -18.80 -5.60
C ALA A 552 7.96 -18.02 -4.38
N LEU A 553 9.27 -17.72 -4.33
CA LEU A 553 9.86 -16.89 -3.29
C LEU A 553 10.32 -15.58 -3.92
N SER A 554 9.73 -14.45 -3.53
CA SER A 554 10.15 -13.12 -4.01
C SER A 554 11.12 -12.47 -3.01
N GLY A 555 12.08 -11.70 -3.50
CA GLY A 555 13.05 -10.95 -2.68
C GLY A 555 14.19 -11.77 -2.03
N VAL A 556 14.27 -13.08 -2.27
CA VAL A 556 15.37 -13.93 -1.77
C VAL A 556 16.43 -14.21 -2.86
N GLN A 557 17.70 -14.22 -2.48
CA GLN A 557 18.83 -14.37 -3.41
C GLN A 557 19.39 -15.81 -3.38
N PHE A 558 18.65 -16.77 -3.94
CA PHE A 558 19.16 -18.14 -4.18
C PHE A 558 19.43 -18.32 -5.68
N SER A 559 20.65 -18.74 -6.04
CA SER A 559 21.03 -18.91 -7.45
C SER A 559 20.78 -20.33 -7.97
N THR A 560 20.56 -21.31 -7.08
CA THR A 560 20.24 -22.70 -7.44
C THR A 560 19.28 -23.36 -6.45
N PHE A 561 18.57 -24.40 -6.91
CA PHE A 561 17.78 -25.27 -6.00
C PHE A 561 18.62 -25.90 -4.90
N GLN A 562 19.88 -26.22 -5.18
CA GLN A 562 20.74 -26.84 -4.19
C GLN A 562 21.07 -25.86 -3.04
N GLU A 563 21.25 -24.58 -3.36
CA GLU A 563 21.42 -23.52 -2.36
C GLU A 563 20.14 -23.30 -1.56
N LEU A 564 18.98 -23.18 -2.22
CA LEU A 564 17.70 -23.05 -1.52
C LEU A 564 17.48 -24.25 -0.58
N LYS A 565 17.63 -25.48 -1.08
CA LYS A 565 17.42 -26.71 -0.31
C LYS A 565 18.37 -26.80 0.89
N ALA A 566 19.59 -26.27 0.77
CA ALA A 566 20.54 -26.24 1.88
C ALA A 566 20.18 -25.21 2.96
N SER A 567 19.42 -24.17 2.62
CA SER A 567 18.93 -23.14 3.56
C SER A 567 17.72 -23.61 4.37
N PHE A 568 17.00 -24.63 3.89
CA PHE A 568 15.92 -25.25 4.67
C PHE A 568 16.47 -26.03 5.87
N THR A 569 15.87 -25.80 7.03
CA THR A 569 16.11 -26.54 8.28
C THR A 569 14.95 -27.49 8.55
N GLN A 570 15.25 -28.75 8.87
CA GLN A 570 14.23 -29.68 9.33
C GLN A 570 13.88 -29.40 10.80
N VAL A 571 12.61 -29.07 11.08
CA VAL A 571 12.08 -28.85 12.42
C VAL A 571 10.91 -29.80 12.67
N GLY A 572 11.16 -30.89 13.41
CA GLY A 572 10.17 -31.95 13.57
C GLY A 572 9.78 -32.54 12.21
N ALA A 573 8.48 -32.55 11.90
CA ALA A 573 7.95 -33.00 10.61
C ALA A 573 7.99 -31.94 9.49
N ASN A 574 8.37 -30.69 9.80
CA ASN A 574 8.28 -29.55 8.88
C ASN A 574 9.65 -29.19 8.31
N ALA A 575 9.66 -28.66 7.08
CA ALA A 575 10.82 -28.00 6.48
C ALA A 575 10.63 -26.49 6.65
N VAL A 576 11.63 -25.81 7.21
CA VAL A 576 11.53 -24.41 7.59
C VAL A 576 12.63 -23.62 6.90
N LEU A 577 12.27 -22.57 6.17
CA LEU A 577 13.19 -21.63 5.54
C LEU A 577 13.18 -20.31 6.31
N ASP A 578 14.34 -19.92 6.82
CA ASP A 578 14.56 -18.55 7.31
C ASP A 578 14.83 -17.66 6.08
N MET A 579 13.95 -16.69 5.85
CA MET A 579 14.02 -15.77 4.72
C MET A 579 14.70 -14.43 5.09
N GLY A 580 15.17 -14.29 6.33
CA GLY A 580 15.72 -13.05 6.88
C GLY A 580 14.62 -12.09 7.37
N ASN A 581 15.01 -11.00 8.05
CA ASN A 581 14.09 -9.99 8.59
C ASN A 581 13.00 -10.55 9.55
N ASP A 582 13.36 -11.52 10.39
CA ASP A 582 12.44 -12.26 11.27
C ASP A 582 11.31 -13.02 10.52
N GLN A 583 11.47 -13.23 9.21
CA GLN A 583 10.51 -13.93 8.35
C GLN A 583 10.86 -15.42 8.19
N ILE A 584 9.87 -16.28 8.40
CA ILE A 584 10.01 -17.74 8.31
C ILE A 584 8.93 -18.34 7.43
N LEU A 585 9.32 -19.10 6.41
CA LEU A 585 8.42 -19.97 5.67
C LEU A 585 8.45 -21.39 6.25
N THR A 586 7.29 -21.89 6.65
CA THR A 586 7.12 -23.27 7.13
C THR A 586 6.37 -24.12 6.10
N LEU A 587 7.00 -25.19 5.63
CA LEU A 587 6.36 -26.24 4.85
C LEU A 587 5.92 -27.35 5.81
N TYR A 588 4.64 -27.37 6.11
CA TYR A 588 4.06 -28.28 7.10
C TYR A 588 4.14 -29.74 6.61
N ASN A 589 4.49 -30.65 7.53
CA ASN A 589 4.59 -32.09 7.28
C ASN A 589 5.41 -32.46 6.03
N THR A 590 6.36 -31.60 5.67
CA THR A 590 7.23 -31.74 4.50
C THR A 590 8.65 -31.96 4.98
N THR A 591 9.35 -32.94 4.40
CA THR A 591 10.76 -33.17 4.73
C THR A 591 11.65 -32.37 3.79
N VAL A 592 12.77 -31.83 4.29
CA VAL A 592 13.76 -31.17 3.41
C VAL A 592 14.21 -32.13 2.31
N ALA A 593 14.35 -33.42 2.62
CA ALA A 593 14.74 -34.45 1.66
C ALA A 593 13.75 -34.60 0.50
N SER A 594 12.44 -34.48 0.74
CA SER A 594 11.39 -34.65 -0.27
C SER A 594 11.24 -33.46 -1.21
N LEU A 595 11.80 -32.29 -0.88
CA LEU A 595 11.77 -31.13 -1.78
C LEU A 595 12.46 -31.45 -3.11
N THR A 596 11.84 -31.04 -4.21
CA THR A 596 12.35 -31.21 -5.58
C THR A 596 12.47 -29.87 -6.32
N PRO A 597 13.31 -29.77 -7.36
CA PRO A 597 13.42 -28.54 -8.15
C PRO A 597 12.10 -28.12 -8.82
N LYS A 598 11.18 -29.04 -9.11
CA LYS A 598 9.88 -28.73 -9.76
C LYS A 598 8.97 -27.91 -8.83
N GLN A 599 9.09 -28.09 -7.52
CA GLN A 599 8.25 -27.44 -6.51
C GLN A 599 8.66 -26.01 -6.19
N PHE A 600 9.75 -25.51 -6.75
CA PHE A 600 10.21 -24.14 -6.55
C PHE A 600 10.60 -23.54 -7.88
N LEU A 601 10.20 -22.30 -8.10
CA LEU A 601 10.53 -21.57 -9.33
C LEU A 601 11.97 -21.04 -9.24
N PHE A 602 12.88 -21.53 -10.09
CA PHE A 602 14.29 -21.05 -10.21
C PHE A 602 14.60 -20.38 -11.55
N ASP A 603 13.64 -20.40 -12.46
CA ASP A 603 13.81 -19.87 -13.81
C ASP A 603 13.68 -18.34 -13.72
N ASN A 604 14.77 -17.66 -13.32
CA ASN A 604 15.19 -16.32 -13.82
C ASN A 604 16.31 -15.61 -13.03
N LEU A 605 17.34 -16.28 -12.48
CA LEU A 605 18.46 -15.51 -11.87
C LEU A 605 19.86 -15.67 -12.50
N GLN A 606 20.15 -16.68 -13.34
CA GLN A 606 21.45 -16.75 -14.03
C GLN A 606 21.45 -17.30 -15.47
N ALA A 607 20.38 -17.93 -15.96
CA ALA A 607 20.37 -18.56 -17.28
C ALA A 607 20.13 -17.60 -18.46
N LEU A 608 19.53 -16.41 -18.23
CA LEU A 608 19.32 -15.39 -19.28
C LEU A 608 20.53 -14.46 -19.48
N ALA A 609 21.42 -14.32 -18.49
CA ALA A 609 22.62 -13.47 -18.63
C ALA A 609 23.70 -14.05 -19.56
N GLN A 610 23.57 -15.31 -20.00
CA GLN A 610 24.56 -15.97 -20.88
C GLN A 610 24.01 -16.54 -22.19
N ALA A 611 22.71 -16.47 -22.45
CA ALA A 611 22.12 -16.95 -23.71
C ALA A 611 21.80 -15.79 -24.68
N SER A 612 22.85 -15.37 -25.42
CA SER A 612 22.82 -14.60 -26.68
C SER A 612 22.20 -13.19 -26.64
N ALA A 613 22.97 -12.10 -26.58
CA ALA A 613 23.73 -11.59 -27.75
C ALA A 613 23.04 -11.94 -29.10
N GLY A 614 21.80 -11.47 -29.31
CA GLY A 614 21.08 -11.82 -30.52
C GLY A 614 19.76 -11.12 -30.81
N TRP A 615 18.95 -10.71 -29.84
CA TRP A 615 17.78 -9.83 -30.04
C TRP A 615 17.48 -9.10 -28.72
N ALA A 616 17.32 -7.79 -28.76
CA ALA A 616 17.02 -6.97 -27.59
C ALA A 616 15.49 -6.84 -27.42
N ASN A 617 15.01 -6.98 -26.18
CA ASN A 617 13.70 -6.54 -25.63
C ASN A 617 12.46 -7.48 -25.67
N ASP A 618 12.61 -8.80 -25.79
CA ASP A 618 11.48 -9.74 -25.52
C ASP A 618 11.75 -10.53 -24.24
N VAL A 619 11.00 -10.26 -23.17
CA VAL A 619 10.90 -11.14 -22.00
C VAL A 619 9.74 -12.10 -22.29
N GLY A 620 10.02 -13.18 -23.03
CA GLY A 620 9.00 -14.13 -23.49
C GLY A 620 9.10 -15.50 -22.83
N GLY A 621 8.12 -15.85 -22.01
CA GLY A 621 7.88 -17.20 -21.48
C GLY A 621 6.99 -17.98 -22.45
N ALA A 622 7.51 -19.00 -23.13
CA ALA A 622 6.74 -19.79 -24.10
C ALA A 622 6.07 -21.01 -23.46
N THR A 623 5.50 -20.87 -22.25
CA THR A 623 4.90 -22.01 -21.54
C THR A 623 3.37 -22.02 -21.65
N LYS A 624 2.74 -23.06 -21.07
CA LYS A 624 1.27 -23.21 -20.99
C LYS A 624 0.79 -23.10 -19.54
N GLN A 625 1.60 -22.49 -18.68
CA GLN A 625 1.44 -22.41 -17.23
C GLN A 625 1.53 -20.95 -16.82
N ALA A 626 0.99 -20.61 -15.66
CA ALA A 626 1.17 -19.29 -15.05
C ALA A 626 2.66 -18.96 -14.87
N ASP A 627 3.12 -17.92 -15.55
CA ASP A 627 4.48 -17.40 -15.55
C ASP A 627 4.54 -16.03 -14.85
N TRP A 628 5.62 -15.78 -14.11
CA TRP A 628 5.92 -14.45 -13.55
C TRP A 628 7.07 -13.82 -14.33
N MET A 629 6.85 -12.63 -14.88
CA MET A 629 7.84 -11.91 -15.68
C MET A 629 8.04 -10.50 -15.17
N THR A 630 9.30 -10.08 -15.13
CA THR A 630 9.68 -8.71 -14.82
C THR A 630 10.60 -8.19 -15.92
N GLY A 631 10.21 -7.07 -16.51
CA GLY A 631 10.98 -6.30 -17.46
C GLY A 631 12.15 -5.58 -16.81
N SER A 632 12.83 -4.79 -17.62
CA SER A 632 13.99 -4.01 -17.26
C SER A 632 13.58 -2.58 -16.86
N ALA A 633 14.47 -1.62 -17.04
CA ALA A 633 14.17 -0.19 -16.84
C ALA A 633 14.12 0.57 -18.16
N GLY A 634 13.99 -0.14 -19.28
CA GLY A 634 13.75 0.41 -20.60
C GLY A 634 12.45 -0.16 -21.19
N ASN A 635 12.10 0.29 -22.39
CA ASN A 635 10.87 -0.14 -23.05
C ASN A 635 10.94 -1.63 -23.44
N ASP A 636 10.18 -2.45 -22.74
CA ASP A 636 10.14 -3.89 -22.86
C ASP A 636 8.84 -4.37 -23.49
N ARG A 637 8.93 -5.50 -24.19
CA ARG A 637 7.75 -6.27 -24.59
C ARG A 637 7.73 -7.56 -23.76
N ILE A 638 6.62 -7.78 -23.06
CA ILE A 638 6.43 -8.89 -22.13
C ILE A 638 5.27 -9.74 -22.63
N ASP A 639 5.53 -11.03 -22.80
CA ASP A 639 4.59 -12.00 -23.37
C ASP A 639 4.69 -13.30 -22.58
N GLY A 640 3.67 -13.57 -21.77
CA GLY A 640 3.61 -14.77 -20.92
C GLY A 640 3.17 -16.03 -21.64
N GLY A 641 2.68 -15.88 -22.87
CA GLY A 641 2.04 -16.98 -23.56
C GLY A 641 0.79 -17.44 -22.80
N ALA A 642 0.52 -18.74 -22.89
CA ALA A 642 -0.71 -19.29 -22.31
C ALA A 642 -0.50 -19.55 -20.81
N GLY A 643 -1.41 -19.09 -19.96
CA GLY A 643 -1.22 -19.20 -18.53
C GLY A 643 -2.21 -18.33 -17.77
N ALA A 644 -1.93 -18.04 -16.51
CA ALA A 644 -2.53 -16.91 -15.81
C ALA A 644 -1.33 -16.13 -15.29
N ASP A 645 -0.83 -15.23 -16.12
CA ASP A 645 0.53 -14.71 -15.99
C ASP A 645 0.56 -13.42 -15.19
N ILE A 646 1.65 -13.19 -14.45
CA ILE A 646 1.89 -11.92 -13.75
C ILE A 646 3.04 -11.22 -14.45
N MET A 647 2.76 -10.06 -15.03
CA MET A 647 3.71 -9.29 -15.81
C MET A 647 3.96 -7.92 -15.19
N SER A 648 5.23 -7.52 -15.09
CA SER A 648 5.61 -6.19 -14.62
C SER A 648 6.73 -5.63 -15.49
N GLY A 649 6.55 -4.46 -16.07
CA GLY A 649 7.39 -3.83 -17.09
C GLY A 649 8.63 -3.17 -16.51
N GLY A 650 8.45 -2.53 -15.35
CA GLY A 650 9.49 -1.79 -14.67
C GLY A 650 9.37 -0.30 -15.00
N ALA A 651 10.42 0.31 -15.53
CA ALA A 651 10.38 1.70 -15.98
C ALA A 651 10.58 1.72 -17.50
N GLY A 652 10.02 2.71 -18.20
CA GLY A 652 9.97 2.69 -19.66
C GLY A 652 8.53 2.61 -20.14
N SER A 653 8.34 2.81 -21.44
CA SER A 653 7.04 2.59 -22.07
C SER A 653 6.98 1.15 -22.58
N ASP A 654 6.27 0.30 -21.86
CA ASP A 654 6.28 -1.14 -21.99
C ASP A 654 5.06 -1.66 -22.76
N THR A 655 5.14 -2.88 -23.26
CA THR A 655 4.08 -3.55 -24.01
C THR A 655 3.82 -4.93 -23.45
N TYR A 656 2.60 -5.18 -22.99
CA TYR A 656 2.15 -6.46 -22.45
C TYR A 656 1.30 -7.21 -23.45
N VAL A 657 1.53 -8.51 -23.61
CA VAL A 657 0.64 -9.38 -24.37
C VAL A 657 -0.21 -10.14 -23.39
N VAL A 658 -1.52 -9.97 -23.51
CA VAL A 658 -2.50 -10.67 -22.69
C VAL A 658 -3.23 -11.66 -23.57
N ASP A 659 -3.10 -12.94 -23.28
CA ASP A 659 -3.74 -14.02 -24.03
C ASP A 659 -4.73 -14.86 -23.20
N ASP A 660 -4.62 -14.78 -21.87
CA ASP A 660 -5.59 -15.33 -20.93
C ASP A 660 -6.29 -14.19 -20.16
N VAL A 661 -7.57 -14.40 -19.87
CA VAL A 661 -8.38 -13.41 -19.13
C VAL A 661 -7.92 -13.25 -17.67
N ARG A 662 -7.08 -14.16 -17.18
CA ARG A 662 -6.53 -14.19 -15.82
C ARG A 662 -5.13 -13.58 -15.73
N ASP A 663 -4.56 -13.10 -16.83
CA ASP A 663 -3.30 -12.37 -16.78
C ASP A 663 -3.45 -11.10 -15.93
N VAL A 664 -2.38 -10.74 -15.20
CA VAL A 664 -2.33 -9.56 -14.32
C VAL A 664 -1.11 -8.73 -14.69
N ILE A 665 -1.34 -7.44 -14.91
CA ILE A 665 -0.28 -6.47 -15.15
C ILE A 665 -0.06 -5.66 -13.87
N ASN A 666 1.16 -5.67 -13.35
CA ASN A 666 1.56 -4.88 -12.21
C ASN A 666 2.45 -3.73 -12.66
N GLU A 667 1.86 -2.55 -12.82
CA GLU A 667 2.54 -1.33 -13.26
C GLU A 667 2.82 -0.35 -12.13
N TYR A 668 3.93 0.37 -12.26
CA TYR A 668 4.26 1.47 -11.36
C TYR A 668 3.64 2.77 -11.85
N ALA A 669 3.05 3.55 -10.94
CA ALA A 669 2.58 4.89 -11.29
C ALA A 669 3.73 5.76 -11.86
N LYS A 670 3.54 6.25 -13.09
CA LYS A 670 4.53 7.05 -13.87
C LYS A 670 5.75 6.24 -14.36
N GLY A 671 5.59 4.94 -14.63
CA GLY A 671 6.57 4.03 -15.24
C GLY A 671 6.91 4.36 -16.69
N GLY A 672 5.91 4.77 -17.49
CA GLY A 672 6.08 5.25 -18.85
C GLY A 672 4.76 5.60 -19.52
N ILE A 673 4.53 5.03 -20.70
CA ILE A 673 3.25 5.10 -21.42
C ILE A 673 3.05 3.68 -21.92
N ASP A 674 2.25 2.92 -21.20
CA ASP A 674 2.27 1.47 -21.29
C ASP A 674 1.10 0.99 -22.16
N THR A 675 1.29 -0.16 -22.81
CA THR A 675 0.34 -0.66 -23.82
C THR A 675 0.02 -2.12 -23.59
N VAL A 676 -1.25 -2.48 -23.54
CA VAL A 676 -1.70 -3.88 -23.59
C VAL A 676 -2.09 -4.27 -25.01
N GLU A 677 -1.46 -5.31 -25.56
CA GLU A 677 -1.92 -6.04 -26.74
C GLU A 677 -2.84 -7.19 -26.29
N VAL A 678 -4.15 -7.00 -26.45
CA VAL A 678 -5.17 -7.95 -25.96
C VAL A 678 -5.49 -8.98 -27.05
N THR A 679 -5.09 -10.22 -26.81
CA THR A 679 -5.52 -11.40 -27.60
C THR A 679 -6.52 -12.28 -26.85
N ALA A 680 -6.66 -12.11 -25.53
CA ALA A 680 -7.71 -12.72 -24.72
C ALA A 680 -9.12 -12.30 -25.19
N ARG A 681 -10.15 -13.04 -24.75
CA ARG A 681 -11.55 -12.76 -25.09
C ARG A 681 -12.16 -11.58 -24.29
N SER A 682 -11.55 -11.23 -23.17
CA SER A 682 -11.94 -10.12 -22.32
C SER A 682 -10.76 -9.66 -21.48
N PHE A 683 -10.67 -8.37 -21.15
CA PHE A 683 -9.63 -7.85 -20.26
C PHE A 683 -10.02 -6.53 -19.60
N GLU A 684 -9.58 -6.33 -18.36
CA GLU A 684 -9.71 -5.07 -17.62
C GLU A 684 -8.30 -4.49 -17.44
N LEU A 685 -8.09 -3.23 -17.86
CA LEU A 685 -6.79 -2.61 -17.73
C LEU A 685 -6.40 -2.45 -16.26
N SER A 686 -5.18 -2.88 -15.93
CA SER A 686 -4.62 -2.65 -14.61
C SER A 686 -4.31 -1.16 -14.41
N ALA A 687 -4.31 -0.68 -13.16
CA ALA A 687 -4.01 0.72 -12.87
C ALA A 687 -2.61 1.12 -13.36
N GLY A 688 -2.46 2.33 -13.89
CA GLY A 688 -1.19 2.82 -14.43
C GLY A 688 -0.89 2.37 -15.87
N VAL A 689 -1.82 1.70 -16.55
CA VAL A 689 -1.69 1.38 -17.98
C VAL A 689 -2.53 2.33 -18.81
N GLU A 690 -1.93 3.04 -19.77
CA GLU A 690 -2.63 4.09 -20.52
C GLU A 690 -3.24 3.65 -21.86
N ASN A 691 -2.75 2.56 -22.47
CA ASN A 691 -3.20 2.16 -23.81
C ASN A 691 -3.60 0.70 -23.88
N ALA A 692 -4.59 0.43 -24.72
CA ALA A 692 -4.94 -0.92 -25.14
C ALA A 692 -5.10 -1.00 -26.66
N VAL A 693 -4.66 -2.12 -27.22
CA VAL A 693 -4.83 -2.49 -28.62
C VAL A 693 -5.37 -3.92 -28.69
N ILE A 694 -6.61 -4.08 -29.12
CA ILE A 694 -7.21 -5.39 -29.33
C ILE A 694 -6.62 -6.02 -30.60
N LYS A 695 -6.07 -7.22 -30.44
CA LYS A 695 -5.49 -8.05 -31.52
C LYS A 695 -6.34 -9.28 -31.81
N ASN A 696 -7.28 -9.62 -30.94
CA ASN A 696 -8.22 -10.70 -31.17
C ASN A 696 -9.19 -10.33 -32.30
N SER A 697 -9.36 -11.24 -33.29
CA SER A 697 -10.22 -11.00 -34.45
C SER A 697 -11.70 -11.35 -34.25
N SER A 698 -12.08 -11.90 -33.08
CA SER A 698 -13.42 -12.45 -32.83
C SER A 698 -14.35 -11.51 -32.06
N GLY A 699 -13.83 -10.39 -31.56
CA GLY A 699 -14.52 -9.48 -30.64
C GLY A 699 -14.04 -9.66 -29.21
N VAL A 700 -13.83 -8.56 -28.48
CA VAL A 700 -13.34 -8.53 -27.10
C VAL A 700 -14.20 -7.62 -26.24
N GLU A 701 -14.43 -8.04 -25.00
CA GLU A 701 -14.92 -7.14 -23.95
C GLU A 701 -13.74 -6.51 -23.22
N ILE A 702 -13.58 -5.20 -23.35
CA ILE A 702 -12.50 -4.45 -22.72
C ILE A 702 -13.05 -3.34 -21.83
N GLU A 703 -12.51 -3.25 -20.62
CA GLU A 703 -12.78 -2.19 -19.65
C GLU A 703 -11.46 -1.47 -19.37
N GLY A 704 -11.43 -0.14 -19.52
CA GLY A 704 -10.29 0.66 -19.07
C GLY A 704 -10.28 0.84 -17.56
N ASN A 705 -9.27 1.53 -17.06
CA ASN A 705 -9.09 1.84 -15.64
C ASN A 705 -9.62 3.25 -15.33
N ALA A 706 -9.18 3.86 -14.21
CA ALA A 706 -9.63 5.20 -13.82
C ALA A 706 -8.82 6.35 -14.49
N ASP A 707 -7.76 6.03 -15.23
CA ASP A 707 -6.91 6.99 -15.95
C ASP A 707 -7.50 7.34 -17.32
N ALA A 708 -7.03 8.42 -17.95
CA ALA A 708 -7.42 8.74 -19.32
C ALA A 708 -6.78 7.75 -20.33
N ASN A 709 -7.52 6.70 -20.67
CA ASN A 709 -7.09 5.59 -21.50
C ASN A 709 -7.26 5.87 -22.99
N ARG A 710 -6.42 5.23 -23.79
CA ARG A 710 -6.57 5.13 -25.24
C ARG A 710 -6.78 3.67 -25.65
N ILE A 711 -8.03 3.33 -25.92
CA ILE A 711 -8.43 1.98 -26.32
C ILE A 711 -8.67 1.94 -27.83
N THR A 712 -7.98 1.01 -28.51
CA THR A 712 -8.15 0.73 -29.95
C THR A 712 -8.65 -0.69 -30.15
N GLY A 713 -9.89 -0.81 -30.64
CA GLY A 713 -10.54 -2.07 -31.01
C GLY A 713 -9.93 -2.73 -32.25
N GLY A 714 -10.37 -3.97 -32.48
CA GLY A 714 -9.90 -4.87 -33.52
C GLY A 714 -10.81 -4.90 -34.76
N ASP A 715 -10.84 -6.05 -35.45
CA ASP A 715 -11.75 -6.31 -36.59
C ASP A 715 -13.05 -7.03 -36.17
N GLY A 716 -13.15 -7.40 -34.88
CA GLY A 716 -14.26 -8.14 -34.30
C GLY A 716 -15.37 -7.23 -33.78
N ALA A 717 -16.48 -7.80 -33.30
CA ALA A 717 -17.50 -6.99 -32.63
C ALA A 717 -17.09 -6.77 -31.17
N ASP A 718 -16.50 -5.61 -30.89
CA ASP A 718 -15.92 -5.30 -29.58
C ASP A 718 -16.94 -4.62 -28.65
N TRP A 719 -16.79 -4.88 -27.36
CA TRP A 719 -17.50 -4.19 -26.30
C TRP A 719 -16.49 -3.38 -25.51
N ILE A 720 -16.58 -2.06 -25.61
CA ILE A 720 -15.58 -1.13 -25.07
C ILE A 720 -16.24 -0.26 -24.00
N VAL A 721 -15.70 -0.36 -22.78
CA VAL A 721 -15.99 0.54 -21.66
C VAL A 721 -14.72 1.36 -21.41
N GLY A 722 -14.83 2.69 -21.43
CA GLY A 722 -13.70 3.57 -21.17
C GLY A 722 -13.13 3.39 -19.77
N GLY A 723 -14.01 3.22 -18.79
CA GLY A 723 -13.65 3.16 -17.38
C GLY A 723 -13.99 4.50 -16.73
N GLY A 724 -13.11 5.00 -15.87
CA GLY A 724 -13.12 6.41 -15.46
C GLY A 724 -12.14 7.21 -16.30
N GLY A 725 -12.08 8.53 -16.09
CA GLY A 725 -11.18 9.39 -16.88
C GLY A 725 -11.80 9.88 -18.19
N ASN A 726 -11.04 10.61 -19.01
CA ASN A 726 -11.57 11.10 -20.29
C ASN A 726 -10.91 10.32 -21.42
N ASP A 727 -11.60 9.30 -21.91
CA ASP A 727 -10.95 8.31 -22.76
C ASP A 727 -10.99 8.65 -24.24
N VAL A 728 -10.11 8.00 -24.99
CA VAL A 728 -10.09 8.04 -26.45
C VAL A 728 -10.31 6.64 -27.00
N LEU A 729 -11.55 6.38 -27.42
CA LEU A 729 -12.01 5.08 -27.84
C LEU A 729 -12.08 5.00 -29.38
N THR A 730 -11.69 3.86 -29.93
CA THR A 730 -11.77 3.55 -31.36
C THR A 730 -12.30 2.11 -31.47
N GLY A 731 -13.39 1.90 -32.20
CA GLY A 731 -14.03 0.57 -32.34
C GLY A 731 -13.29 -0.33 -33.31
N GLY A 732 -12.75 0.25 -34.39
CA GLY A 732 -12.08 -0.50 -35.44
C GLY A 732 -13.08 -1.00 -36.51
N GLY A 733 -12.91 -2.24 -36.93
CA GLY A 733 -13.87 -2.92 -37.80
C GLY A 733 -14.76 -3.81 -36.96
N GLY A 734 -16.03 -3.96 -37.30
CA GLY A 734 -16.93 -4.75 -36.47
C GLY A 734 -18.31 -4.14 -36.37
N LYS A 735 -19.04 -4.55 -35.33
CA LYS A 735 -20.27 -3.90 -34.88
C LYS A 735 -20.09 -3.69 -33.40
N ASP A 736 -19.53 -2.54 -33.07
CA ASP A 736 -18.94 -2.35 -31.76
C ASP A 736 -19.96 -1.73 -30.81
N VAL A 737 -19.79 -1.96 -29.52
CA VAL A 737 -20.60 -1.37 -28.46
C VAL A 737 -19.70 -0.51 -27.59
N PHE A 738 -20.01 0.77 -27.48
CA PHE A 738 -19.41 1.67 -26.51
C PHE A 738 -20.39 1.83 -25.36
N ALA A 739 -20.03 1.33 -24.19
CA ALA A 739 -20.95 1.23 -23.06
C ALA A 739 -20.60 2.25 -21.96
N PHE A 740 -21.65 2.87 -21.42
CA PHE A 740 -21.57 3.87 -20.37
C PHE A 740 -22.37 3.37 -19.16
N SER A 741 -21.67 3.20 -18.05
CA SER A 741 -22.17 2.59 -16.84
C SER A 741 -22.52 3.62 -15.76
N GLY A 742 -21.94 4.81 -15.81
CA GLY A 742 -22.08 5.87 -14.80
C GLY A 742 -21.94 7.28 -15.39
N LEU A 743 -22.21 8.29 -14.56
CA LEU A 743 -21.92 9.70 -14.91
C LEU A 743 -20.49 10.09 -14.50
N ASP A 744 -19.84 9.22 -13.74
CA ASP A 744 -18.47 9.29 -13.24
C ASP A 744 -17.45 8.57 -14.14
N ASP A 745 -17.92 7.88 -15.19
CA ASP A 745 -17.10 7.27 -16.23
C ASP A 745 -16.27 8.32 -17.02
N GLY A 746 -16.56 9.61 -16.81
CA GLY A 746 -15.89 10.73 -17.46
C GLY A 746 -16.43 11.05 -18.86
N ILE A 747 -15.64 11.80 -19.65
CA ILE A 747 -16.07 12.34 -20.95
C ILE A 747 -15.25 11.73 -22.07
N ASP A 748 -15.83 10.74 -22.73
CA ASP A 748 -15.13 9.96 -23.74
C ASP A 748 -15.19 10.55 -25.13
N VAL A 749 -14.15 10.30 -25.92
CA VAL A 749 -14.09 10.64 -27.33
C VAL A 749 -14.07 9.37 -28.16
N ILE A 750 -15.14 9.10 -28.90
CA ILE A 750 -15.23 7.98 -29.83
C ILE A 750 -14.83 8.47 -31.23
N LYS A 751 -13.76 7.89 -31.78
CA LYS A 751 -13.10 8.39 -32.99
C LYS A 751 -13.72 7.95 -34.32
N ASP A 752 -14.36 6.79 -34.36
CA ASP A 752 -14.71 6.11 -35.62
C ASP A 752 -16.12 5.47 -35.62
N PHE A 753 -17.00 5.90 -34.71
CA PHE A 753 -18.36 5.36 -34.57
C PHE A 753 -19.10 5.17 -35.92
N ALA A 754 -19.36 3.92 -36.29
CA ALA A 754 -20.01 3.52 -37.53
C ALA A 754 -21.54 3.45 -37.36
N ARG A 755 -22.23 4.53 -37.75
CA ARG A 755 -23.70 4.62 -37.68
C ARG A 755 -24.42 3.42 -38.29
N GLY A 756 -25.40 2.90 -37.57
CA GLY A 756 -26.23 1.76 -37.94
C GLY A 756 -25.52 0.41 -37.86
N GLN A 757 -24.24 0.39 -37.48
CA GLN A 757 -23.47 -0.81 -37.16
C GLN A 757 -23.16 -0.84 -35.66
N ASP A 758 -22.54 0.23 -35.16
CA ASP A 758 -22.12 0.36 -33.77
C ASP A 758 -23.24 0.84 -32.87
N LYS A 759 -23.05 0.68 -31.57
CA LYS A 759 -24.02 1.00 -30.52
C LYS A 759 -23.39 1.84 -29.42
N LEU A 760 -24.18 2.77 -28.92
CA LEU A 760 -23.97 3.37 -27.61
C LEU A 760 -24.90 2.65 -26.62
N ASP A 761 -24.34 2.04 -25.58
CA ASP A 761 -25.11 1.35 -24.55
C ASP A 761 -25.21 2.17 -23.28
N PHE A 762 -26.43 2.46 -22.88
CA PHE A 762 -26.76 3.23 -21.68
C PHE A 762 -27.56 2.42 -20.66
N ARG A 763 -27.79 1.12 -20.89
CA ARG A 763 -28.68 0.32 -20.03
C ARG A 763 -28.26 0.35 -18.57
N ALA A 764 -26.96 0.20 -18.31
CA ALA A 764 -26.40 0.29 -16.95
C ALA A 764 -26.58 1.69 -16.33
N LEU A 765 -26.43 2.76 -17.12
CA LEU A 765 -26.68 4.13 -16.69
C LEU A 765 -28.16 4.36 -16.33
N PHE A 766 -29.09 3.83 -17.13
CA PHE A 766 -30.54 3.90 -16.85
C PHE A 766 -30.97 3.07 -15.64
N ASP A 767 -30.29 1.95 -15.38
CA ASP A 767 -30.51 1.15 -14.16
C ASP A 767 -30.07 1.92 -12.91
N LYS A 768 -28.95 2.67 -12.97
CA LYS A 768 -28.47 3.51 -11.86
C LYS A 768 -29.28 4.80 -11.68
N ILE A 769 -29.75 5.41 -12.76
CA ILE A 769 -30.41 6.74 -12.74
C ILE A 769 -31.81 6.67 -13.35
N SER A 770 -32.81 6.55 -12.48
CA SER A 770 -34.22 6.48 -12.89
C SER A 770 -34.72 7.81 -13.49
N GLY A 771 -35.42 7.71 -14.62
CA GLY A 771 -36.13 8.85 -15.23
C GLY A 771 -35.25 9.80 -16.05
N GLY A 772 -34.05 9.36 -16.45
CA GLY A 772 -33.20 10.10 -17.38
C GLY A 772 -33.65 9.99 -18.85
N SER A 773 -32.95 10.70 -19.75
CA SER A 773 -33.10 10.55 -21.21
C SER A 773 -31.82 10.94 -21.95
N ILE A 774 -31.60 10.38 -23.13
CA ILE A 774 -30.45 10.74 -23.97
C ILE A 774 -30.78 11.96 -24.83
N ALA A 775 -29.91 12.96 -24.78
CA ALA A 775 -29.93 14.13 -25.65
C ALA A 775 -28.65 14.20 -26.49
N VAL A 776 -28.72 14.85 -27.66
CA VAL A 776 -27.55 15.02 -28.53
C VAL A 776 -27.46 16.46 -29.04
N GLN A 777 -26.23 16.97 -29.14
CA GLN A 777 -25.96 18.32 -29.65
C GLN A 777 -24.80 18.31 -30.64
N SER A 778 -24.96 18.96 -31.79
CA SER A 778 -23.88 19.13 -32.75
C SER A 778 -22.76 20.00 -32.18
N SER A 779 -21.51 19.61 -32.40
CA SER A 779 -20.31 20.40 -32.09
C SER A 779 -19.51 20.72 -33.36
N SER A 780 -18.42 21.50 -33.22
CA SER A 780 -17.53 21.83 -34.35
C SER A 780 -16.73 20.63 -34.87
N VAL A 781 -16.66 19.54 -34.11
CA VAL A 781 -15.85 18.35 -34.40
C VAL A 781 -16.68 17.06 -34.53
N GLY A 782 -17.99 17.11 -34.26
CA GLY A 782 -18.87 15.95 -34.34
C GLY A 782 -20.18 16.11 -33.58
N LEU A 783 -20.57 15.09 -32.82
CA LEU A 783 -21.81 15.04 -32.05
C LEU A 783 -21.52 14.77 -30.58
N ASN A 784 -21.97 15.65 -29.69
CA ASN A 784 -21.93 15.45 -28.25
C ASN A 784 -23.18 14.69 -27.80
N VAL A 785 -23.02 13.72 -26.92
CA VAL A 785 -24.07 12.89 -26.35
C VAL A 785 -24.19 13.21 -24.86
N TYR A 786 -25.41 13.55 -24.44
CA TYR A 786 -25.73 13.98 -23.09
C TYR A 786 -26.70 13.01 -22.43
N PHE A 787 -26.60 12.87 -21.12
CA PHE A 787 -27.60 12.24 -20.28
C PHE A 787 -28.35 13.32 -19.49
N ASP A 788 -29.63 13.49 -19.78
CA ASP A 788 -30.49 14.45 -19.11
C ASP A 788 -31.19 13.77 -17.93
N HIS A 789 -30.98 14.25 -16.71
CA HIS A 789 -31.63 13.68 -15.53
C HIS A 789 -31.84 14.74 -14.43
N ALA A 790 -32.98 14.71 -13.72
CA ALA A 790 -33.24 15.62 -12.59
C ALA A 790 -32.98 17.12 -12.85
N GLY A 791 -33.06 17.58 -14.11
CA GLY A 791 -32.76 18.96 -14.52
C GLY A 791 -31.27 19.25 -14.81
N GLN A 792 -30.41 18.23 -14.78
CA GLN A 792 -29.02 18.26 -15.25
C GLN A 792 -28.91 17.79 -16.71
N HIS A 793 -27.80 18.17 -17.35
CA HIS A 793 -27.46 17.91 -18.75
C HIS A 793 -25.98 17.51 -18.83
N ASP A 794 -25.67 16.25 -18.50
CA ASP A 794 -24.29 15.78 -18.35
C ASP A 794 -23.74 15.28 -19.67
N LEU A 795 -22.57 15.77 -20.07
CA LEU A 795 -21.89 15.32 -21.28
C LEU A 795 -21.20 13.98 -20.98
N ILE A 796 -21.54 12.95 -21.74
CA ILE A 796 -21.02 11.59 -21.55
C ILE A 796 -19.96 11.26 -22.61
N ALA A 797 -20.24 11.62 -23.87
CA ALA A 797 -19.34 11.29 -24.96
C ALA A 797 -19.37 12.31 -26.10
N ALA A 798 -18.29 12.37 -26.86
CA ALA A 798 -18.17 13.08 -28.13
C ALA A 798 -17.85 12.10 -29.26
N LEU A 799 -18.76 11.99 -30.23
CA LEU A 799 -18.58 11.19 -31.44
C LEU A 799 -17.93 12.04 -32.52
N MET A 800 -16.66 11.78 -32.83
CA MET A 800 -15.92 12.55 -33.84
C MET A 800 -16.47 12.31 -35.25
N GLY A 801 -16.64 13.38 -36.01
CA GLY A 801 -17.08 13.31 -37.42
C GLY A 801 -18.55 12.90 -37.64
N ILE A 802 -19.29 12.60 -36.57
CA ILE A 802 -20.70 12.23 -36.64
C ILE A 802 -21.58 13.47 -36.58
N THR A 803 -22.61 13.52 -37.42
CA THR A 803 -23.52 14.68 -37.52
C THR A 803 -24.94 14.40 -37.01
N ALA A 804 -25.32 13.13 -36.88
CA ALA A 804 -26.59 12.68 -36.32
C ALA A 804 -26.52 11.18 -35.98
N ILE A 805 -27.35 10.71 -35.04
CA ILE A 805 -27.60 9.30 -34.73
C ILE A 805 -29.11 9.04 -34.62
N SER A 806 -29.53 7.79 -34.49
CA SER A 806 -30.92 7.32 -34.55
C SER A 806 -31.21 6.30 -33.44
N ASN A 807 -32.48 5.92 -33.27
CA ASN A 807 -32.85 4.87 -32.31
C ASN A 807 -32.17 3.52 -32.59
N ALA A 808 -31.71 3.29 -33.82
CA ALA A 808 -30.96 2.09 -34.17
C ALA A 808 -29.49 2.14 -33.72
N ASP A 809 -29.01 3.25 -33.14
CA ASP A 809 -27.63 3.42 -32.67
C ASP A 809 -27.52 3.31 -31.13
N TYR A 810 -28.64 3.07 -30.44
CA TYR A 810 -28.69 2.98 -28.98
C TYR A 810 -29.07 1.58 -28.48
N LEU A 811 -28.59 1.26 -27.29
CA LEU A 811 -29.15 0.26 -26.37
C LEU A 811 -29.54 1.02 -25.09
N ILE A 812 -30.84 1.07 -24.79
CA ILE A 812 -31.44 1.84 -23.68
C ILE A 812 -32.39 0.94 -22.92
#